data_AF-A0A7Y6BYX8-F1
#
_entry.id   AF-A0A7Y6BYX8-F1
#
_cell.length_a   1.000
_cell.length_b   1.000
_cell.length_c   1.000
_cell.angle_alpha   90.00
_cell.angle_beta   90.00
_cell.angle_gamma   90.00
#
_symmetry.space_group_name_H-M   'P 1'
#
loop_
_entity.id
_entity.type
_entity.pdbx_description
1 polymer ?
#
loop_
_entity_poly.entity_id
_entity_poly.type
_entity_poly.pdbx_seq_one_letter_code
_entity_poly.pdbx_strand_id
1 'polypeptide(L)'
;MERSLNVGKALPTKKWSRRLKVLAAALLTVGCLQVPAFAAESNGQMIRVAMFANLGSTYKSTTPLITLETTGKWSIGSESGAGVSLPAGQIRFSADGLRVKVLETGDFKTAAAAAKLLQATSDKPSLFTTTLSGKATYQLYTGNYATEALASQAVARVQKVAAAQMGGQKAAVTGSKRLSAGSYSSLQEAEAAQASLLSAGISAYTVLQLTGGAQGYSVWVGEAVTDAELAAVQKNVEAKAPGVSLTPVTNSAALMIRQDAGLSADTLKTVPHYTIAGSEAKAFVQGDGSGIKVLERSERTYRGDMEISIVGGDLALVNVVPLEQYLYSVVGAEVYSSWPAEALKVQAVAARSYALQQGDRFKIANVVDTTLSQAYNGIGSENDKVSSAVDATAGEVIKSGGKIVEAVFSSNAGGQTAHPSEVWNGGAGVFSNVDSPGDASAQAGLHTWYHVLLSSGISGYIREDNVKELTTKTDAGLSKVTVTAQNTNVRPIPLIQSTVEPVAKMNPGTEAVVLAKVAQSNDYAWVRGPFTSAALVKALQGKTTTTVPASISTLEVTKRGPSGRALEVSANGQPLTVKYADTYRSALGGLPSTLFDIAGTGSYTVLGADGQTSSKTGSKGAAVLSASGTGTSSGNALVVMSGDGQARAVTQGQTFMFIGQGNGHGLGLSQWGAKGMADEGYDYQEILKHYYQNATIVKE
;
A
#
# COMPACT_ATOMS: atom_id res chain seq x y z
N MET A 1 -48.00 35.62 64.90
CA MET A 1 -46.96 35.96 65.89
C MET A 1 -45.67 36.17 65.10
N GLU A 2 -45.39 37.42 64.76
CA GLU A 2 -44.31 38.24 65.36
C GLU A 2 -42.93 37.86 64.78
N ARG A 3 -42.41 38.66 63.84
CA ARG A 3 -41.59 39.88 64.00
C ARG A 3 -40.13 39.60 64.40
N SER A 4 -39.26 39.96 63.45
CA SER A 4 -37.99 40.70 63.60
C SER A 4 -36.81 40.07 64.36
N LEU A 5 -35.65 39.93 63.69
CA LEU A 5 -34.52 40.87 63.82
C LEU A 5 -33.31 40.49 62.92
N ASN A 6 -32.44 41.47 62.77
CA ASN A 6 -31.46 41.76 61.73
C ASN A 6 -30.06 41.17 61.98
N VAL A 7 -29.14 41.42 61.02
CA VAL A 7 -27.65 41.35 61.06
C VAL A 7 -27.06 39.96 60.77
N GLY A 8 -26.10 39.71 59.88
CA GLY A 8 -25.29 40.52 58.97
C GLY A 8 -24.01 39.75 58.62
N LYS A 9 -23.80 39.47 57.31
CA LYS A 9 -22.56 39.13 56.57
C LYS A 9 -21.64 37.97 57.04
N ALA A 10 -21.54 36.92 56.22
CA ALA A 10 -20.37 36.64 55.35
C ALA A 10 -20.61 35.40 54.46
N LEU A 11 -20.37 35.55 53.16
CA LEU A 11 -20.36 34.54 52.07
C LEU A 11 -18.94 33.90 51.94
N PRO A 12 -18.66 32.94 51.03
CA PRO A 12 -19.48 31.92 50.34
C PRO A 12 -18.81 30.50 50.50
N THR A 13 -19.34 29.35 50.06
CA THR A 13 -19.45 28.92 48.65
C THR A 13 -20.36 27.70 48.50
N LYS A 14 -20.98 27.69 47.33
CA LYS A 14 -22.20 26.99 46.92
C LYS A 14 -21.94 25.54 46.50
N LYS A 15 -22.86 24.68 46.93
CA LYS A 15 -23.26 23.44 46.24
C LYS A 15 -24.03 23.76 44.96
N TRP A 16 -23.91 22.90 43.96
CA TRP A 16 -24.74 22.83 42.76
C TRP A 16 -25.65 21.61 42.84
N SER A 17 -26.97 21.75 42.60
CA SER A 17 -27.75 20.82 41.79
C SER A 17 -29.23 21.25 41.64
N ARG A 18 -29.83 20.76 40.54
CA ARG A 18 -31.26 20.64 40.15
C ARG A 18 -31.90 21.90 39.53
N ARG A 19 -32.20 21.87 38.22
CA ARG A 19 -33.41 21.30 37.55
C ARG A 19 -34.71 21.94 38.06
N LEU A 20 -35.41 22.72 37.21
CA LEU A 20 -36.61 22.32 36.43
C LEU A 20 -37.51 23.54 36.05
N LYS A 21 -37.80 23.68 34.73
CA LYS A 21 -39.01 24.16 34.01
C LYS A 21 -39.81 25.42 34.48
N VAL A 22 -40.21 26.28 33.52
CA VAL A 22 -41.63 26.52 33.09
C VAL A 22 -41.80 27.68 32.07
N LEU A 23 -42.56 27.38 31.01
CA LEU A 23 -43.43 28.15 30.07
C LEU A 23 -43.01 29.42 29.28
N ALA A 24 -42.92 29.21 27.95
CA ALA A 24 -43.68 29.79 26.82
C ALA A 24 -44.31 31.21 26.89
N ALA A 25 -43.89 32.08 25.94
CA ALA A 25 -44.76 32.95 25.15
C ALA A 25 -44.07 33.30 23.81
N ALA A 26 -44.83 33.18 22.71
CA ALA A 26 -44.37 33.29 21.32
C ALA A 26 -44.37 34.74 20.80
N LEU A 27 -43.42 35.07 19.92
CA LEU A 27 -43.58 36.12 18.91
C LEU A 27 -42.60 35.87 17.74
N LEU A 28 -43.13 35.98 16.52
CA LEU A 28 -42.50 35.66 15.24
C LEU A 28 -41.23 36.45 14.95
N THR A 29 -40.17 35.74 14.55
CA THR A 29 -39.22 36.22 13.53
C THR A 29 -38.84 35.05 12.62
N VAL A 30 -39.29 35.13 11.37
CA VAL A 30 -38.73 34.40 10.23
C VAL A 30 -37.28 34.87 10.06
N GLY A 31 -36.32 33.97 10.22
CA GLY A 31 -34.90 34.27 10.04
C GLY A 31 -34.11 32.98 9.98
N CYS A 32 -33.60 32.68 8.79
CA CYS A 32 -32.61 31.66 8.42
C CYS A 32 -32.23 30.64 9.51
N LEU A 33 -32.73 29.40 9.38
CA LEU A 33 -32.07 28.23 9.92
C LEU A 33 -30.69 28.13 9.27
N GLN A 34 -29.69 28.72 9.91
CA GLN A 34 -28.30 28.39 9.67
C GLN A 34 -28.12 26.93 10.08
N VAL A 35 -28.05 26.07 9.07
CA VAL A 35 -27.35 24.78 9.17
C VAL A 35 -26.00 25.08 9.83
N PRO A 36 -25.54 24.30 10.82
CA PRO A 36 -24.23 24.55 11.41
C PRO A 36 -23.21 24.49 10.28
N ALA A 37 -22.66 25.66 9.93
CA ALA A 37 -21.45 25.74 9.16
C ALA A 37 -20.42 24.95 9.96
N PHE A 38 -19.90 23.87 9.39
CA PHE A 38 -18.65 23.31 9.86
C PHE A 38 -17.67 24.47 9.93
N ALA A 39 -17.31 24.87 11.15
CA ALA A 39 -16.36 25.93 11.39
C ALA A 39 -15.04 25.49 10.76
N ALA A 40 -14.75 26.10 9.62
CA ALA A 40 -13.44 26.13 9.00
C ALA A 40 -12.51 26.93 9.92
N GLU A 41 -11.96 26.25 10.92
CA GLU A 41 -10.74 26.67 11.61
C GLU A 41 -9.83 25.45 11.77
N SER A 42 -9.43 24.85 10.65
CA SER A 42 -8.03 24.43 10.55
C SER A 42 -7.39 25.42 9.60
N ASN A 43 -6.33 26.09 10.05
CA ASN A 43 -5.42 26.83 9.17
C ASN A 43 -4.59 25.81 8.36
N GLY A 44 -5.29 24.83 7.78
CA GLY A 44 -4.87 23.44 7.73
C GLY A 44 -4.00 23.17 6.53
N GLN A 45 -2.72 22.94 6.79
CA GLN A 45 -1.80 22.46 5.78
C GLN A 45 -2.40 21.24 5.07
N MET A 46 -2.58 21.34 3.75
CA MET A 46 -3.07 20.24 2.92
C MET A 46 -1.91 19.32 2.59
N ILE A 47 -2.18 18.02 2.55
CA ILE A 47 -1.26 17.02 2.04
C ILE A 47 -1.83 16.38 0.77
N ARG A 48 -0.93 16.14 -0.18
CA ARG A 48 -1.25 15.56 -1.49
C ARG A 48 -0.67 14.15 -1.54
N VAL A 49 -1.54 13.16 -1.74
CA VAL A 49 -1.21 11.73 -1.77
C VAL A 49 -1.43 11.18 -3.18
N ALA A 50 -0.35 10.84 -3.89
CA ALA A 50 -0.46 10.22 -5.20
C ALA A 50 -0.86 8.74 -5.06
N MET A 51 -2.04 8.39 -5.58
CA MET A 51 -2.55 7.02 -5.63
C MET A 51 -2.19 6.34 -6.94
N PHE A 52 -2.39 7.05 -8.06
CA PHE A 52 -1.97 6.64 -9.39
C PHE A 52 -1.15 7.75 -10.02
N ALA A 53 0.06 7.42 -10.50
CA ALA A 53 0.92 8.31 -11.27
C ALA A 53 2.06 7.51 -11.93
N ASN A 54 2.53 8.00 -13.07
CA ASN A 54 3.78 7.56 -13.69
C ASN A 54 4.86 8.65 -13.53
N LEU A 55 5.70 8.51 -12.50
CA LEU A 55 6.78 9.43 -12.16
C LEU A 55 8.16 8.85 -12.47
N GLY A 56 8.22 7.87 -13.38
CA GLY A 56 9.46 7.19 -13.75
C GLY A 56 9.95 6.23 -12.66
N SER A 57 11.24 6.30 -12.32
CA SER A 57 11.85 5.45 -11.29
C SER A 57 11.45 5.83 -9.85
N THR A 58 10.91 7.03 -9.64
CA THR A 58 10.51 7.51 -8.30
C THR A 58 9.24 6.81 -7.80
N TYR A 59 8.22 6.71 -8.65
CA TYR A 59 6.97 6.01 -8.35
C TYR A 59 6.25 5.68 -9.66
N LYS A 60 5.71 4.46 -9.76
CA LYS A 60 4.93 4.03 -10.92
C LYS A 60 3.80 3.10 -10.49
N SER A 61 2.60 3.65 -10.42
CA SER A 61 1.34 2.89 -10.30
C SER A 61 0.35 3.54 -11.24
N THR A 62 -0.08 2.85 -12.28
CA THR A 62 -0.94 3.42 -13.33
C THR A 62 -2.22 2.63 -13.48
N THR A 63 -3.27 3.31 -13.92
CA THR A 63 -4.54 2.71 -14.31
C THR A 63 -5.07 3.44 -15.54
N PRO A 64 -5.66 2.75 -16.53
CA PRO A 64 -6.27 3.41 -17.69
C PRO A 64 -7.60 4.11 -17.35
N LEU A 65 -8.19 3.77 -16.21
CA LEU A 65 -9.50 4.23 -15.76
C LEU A 65 -9.46 4.53 -14.26
N ILE A 66 -10.10 5.62 -13.84
CA ILE A 66 -10.41 5.89 -12.44
C ILE A 66 -11.91 5.90 -12.28
N THR A 67 -12.42 5.18 -11.30
CA THR A 67 -13.84 5.16 -10.97
C THR A 67 -14.04 5.68 -9.55
N LEU A 68 -14.73 6.80 -9.45
CA LEU A 68 -15.07 7.42 -8.17
C LEU A 68 -16.54 7.17 -7.84
N GLU A 69 -16.85 6.99 -6.56
CA GLU A 69 -18.22 6.84 -6.08
C GLU A 69 -18.41 7.58 -4.76
N THR A 70 -19.53 8.30 -4.63
CA THR A 70 -19.96 8.89 -3.36
C THR A 70 -21.47 8.77 -3.17
N THR A 71 -21.89 8.70 -1.91
CA THR A 71 -23.31 8.80 -1.51
C THR A 71 -23.72 10.24 -1.21
N GLY A 72 -22.75 11.14 -0.99
CA GLY A 72 -22.97 12.55 -0.72
C GLY A 72 -23.08 13.41 -1.98
N LYS A 73 -23.11 14.73 -1.78
CA LYS A 73 -22.97 15.71 -2.85
C LYS A 73 -21.51 15.91 -3.19
N TRP A 74 -21.26 16.22 -4.46
CA TRP A 74 -19.93 16.53 -4.96
C TRP A 74 -19.99 17.36 -6.23
N SER A 75 -18.89 18.02 -6.53
CA SER A 75 -18.71 18.83 -7.74
C SER A 75 -17.38 18.57 -8.39
N ILE A 76 -17.26 18.95 -9.67
CA ILE A 76 -16.02 18.90 -10.43
C ILE A 76 -15.71 20.25 -11.06
N GLY A 77 -14.44 20.66 -11.04
CA GLY A 77 -14.02 21.91 -11.66
C GLY A 77 -12.51 22.05 -11.73
N SER A 78 -12.06 23.27 -11.96
CA SER A 78 -10.66 23.66 -11.75
C SER A 78 -10.41 23.98 -10.28
N GLU A 79 -9.14 24.05 -9.88
CA GLU A 79 -8.72 24.26 -8.48
C GLU A 79 -9.35 25.50 -7.82
N SER A 80 -9.47 26.59 -8.57
CA SER A 80 -9.92 27.90 -8.09
C SER A 80 -11.26 28.36 -8.68
N GLY A 81 -11.88 27.54 -9.54
CA GLY A 81 -13.17 27.85 -10.17
C GLY A 81 -14.36 27.28 -9.41
N ALA A 82 -15.53 27.91 -9.54
CA ALA A 82 -16.78 27.30 -9.08
C ALA A 82 -16.98 25.96 -9.81
N GLY A 83 -17.19 24.85 -9.10
CA GLY A 83 -17.37 23.53 -9.68
C GLY A 83 -18.79 23.29 -10.25
N VAL A 84 -18.91 22.37 -11.21
CA VAL A 84 -20.20 21.81 -11.66
C VAL A 84 -20.63 20.72 -10.70
N SER A 85 -21.88 20.73 -10.24
CA SER A 85 -22.43 19.61 -9.47
C SER A 85 -22.40 18.32 -10.28
N LEU A 86 -21.91 17.25 -9.68
CA LEU A 86 -21.94 15.91 -10.24
C LEU A 86 -23.16 15.14 -9.72
N PRO A 87 -23.71 14.18 -10.48
CA PRO A 87 -24.74 13.29 -9.98
C PRO A 87 -24.17 12.38 -8.88
N ALA A 88 -24.98 12.09 -7.85
CA ALA A 88 -24.60 11.12 -6.82
C ALA A 88 -24.40 9.72 -7.42
N GLY A 89 -23.58 8.90 -6.77
CA GLY A 89 -23.22 7.56 -7.23
C GLY A 89 -21.87 7.54 -7.92
N GLN A 90 -21.77 6.70 -8.96
CA GLN A 90 -20.51 6.35 -9.60
C GLN A 90 -20.26 7.20 -10.86
N ILE A 91 -19.03 7.69 -11.03
CA ILE A 91 -18.55 8.35 -12.25
C ILE A 91 -17.18 7.79 -12.64
N ARG A 92 -16.83 7.91 -13.92
CA ARG A 92 -15.58 7.37 -14.47
C ARG A 92 -14.73 8.44 -15.14
N PHE A 93 -13.42 8.22 -15.14
CA PHE A 93 -12.43 9.07 -15.78
C PHE A 93 -11.45 8.28 -16.62
N SER A 94 -11.07 8.83 -17.78
CA SER A 94 -9.99 8.32 -18.63
C SER A 94 -9.22 9.48 -19.24
N ALA A 95 -7.97 9.25 -19.66
CA ALA A 95 -7.18 10.24 -20.40
C ALA A 95 -7.54 10.22 -21.90
N ASP A 96 -7.67 11.39 -22.52
CA ASP A 96 -7.74 11.52 -23.98
C ASP A 96 -6.39 11.19 -24.61
N GLY A 97 -6.40 10.72 -25.86
CA GLY A 97 -5.17 10.39 -26.58
C GLY A 97 -5.37 9.32 -27.64
N LEU A 98 -4.29 8.63 -27.97
CA LEU A 98 -4.28 7.60 -28.99
C LEU A 98 -5.00 6.33 -28.51
N ARG A 99 -6.08 5.99 -29.19
CA ARG A 99 -6.92 4.82 -28.92
C ARG A 99 -7.12 4.01 -30.18
N VAL A 100 -7.67 2.82 -30.04
CA VAL A 100 -8.18 2.04 -31.17
C VAL A 100 -9.67 1.90 -31.00
N LYS A 101 -10.45 2.45 -31.94
CA LYS A 101 -11.88 2.16 -32.08
C LYS A 101 -12.01 0.76 -32.64
N VAL A 102 -12.57 -0.15 -31.84
CA VAL A 102 -12.73 -1.56 -32.17
C VAL A 102 -13.98 -1.73 -33.03
N LEU A 103 -15.13 -1.26 -32.55
CA LEU A 103 -16.39 -1.35 -33.27
C LEU A 103 -17.37 -0.27 -32.83
N GLU A 104 -18.34 0.00 -33.69
CA GLU A 104 -19.53 0.79 -33.40
C GLU A 104 -20.77 0.00 -33.78
N THR A 105 -21.74 -0.15 -32.87
CA THR A 105 -22.94 -0.98 -33.11
C THR A 105 -24.16 -0.45 -32.36
N GLY A 106 -25.36 -0.73 -32.86
CA GLY A 106 -26.60 -0.45 -32.13
C GLY A 106 -26.97 -1.51 -31.08
N ASP A 107 -26.25 -2.63 -31.03
CA ASP A 107 -26.51 -3.73 -30.08
C ASP A 107 -25.51 -3.75 -28.93
N PHE A 108 -26.00 -3.47 -27.72
CA PHE A 108 -25.21 -3.52 -26.49
C PHE A 108 -24.56 -4.90 -26.27
N LYS A 109 -25.28 -6.00 -26.54
CA LYS A 109 -24.75 -7.34 -26.25
C LYS A 109 -23.55 -7.67 -27.13
N THR A 110 -23.61 -7.29 -28.40
CA THR A 110 -22.47 -7.41 -29.32
C THR A 110 -21.26 -6.62 -28.81
N ALA A 111 -21.45 -5.36 -28.41
CA ALA A 111 -20.37 -4.53 -27.90
C ALA A 111 -19.80 -5.05 -26.56
N ALA A 112 -20.66 -5.45 -25.63
CA ALA A 112 -20.30 -6.02 -24.34
C ALA A 112 -19.55 -7.34 -24.48
N ALA A 113 -19.95 -8.21 -25.41
CA ALA A 113 -19.24 -9.46 -25.70
C ALA A 113 -17.83 -9.20 -26.24
N ALA A 114 -17.66 -8.24 -27.15
CA ALA A 114 -16.36 -7.84 -27.65
C ALA A 114 -15.48 -7.24 -26.54
N ALA A 115 -16.04 -6.38 -25.69
CA ALA A 115 -15.36 -5.83 -24.52
C ALA A 115 -14.89 -6.95 -23.57
N LYS A 116 -15.74 -7.94 -23.29
CA LYS A 116 -15.40 -9.08 -22.43
C LYS A 116 -14.22 -9.89 -22.96
N LEU A 117 -14.13 -10.10 -24.27
CA LEU A 117 -12.98 -10.77 -24.90
C LEU A 117 -11.69 -9.96 -24.72
N LEU A 118 -11.76 -8.64 -24.92
CA LEU A 118 -10.60 -7.75 -24.79
C LEU A 118 -10.15 -7.56 -23.34
N GLN A 119 -11.05 -7.69 -22.37
CA GLN A 119 -10.74 -7.59 -20.94
C GLN A 119 -9.63 -8.56 -20.50
N ALA A 120 -9.56 -9.74 -21.14
CA ALA A 120 -8.54 -10.76 -20.89
C ALA A 120 -7.18 -10.46 -21.54
N THR A 121 -7.07 -9.41 -22.34
CA THR A 121 -5.85 -9.05 -23.07
C THR A 121 -5.13 -7.85 -22.42
N SER A 122 -4.00 -7.44 -22.98
CA SER A 122 -3.32 -6.18 -22.62
C SER A 122 -4.06 -4.94 -23.12
N ASP A 123 -4.89 -5.09 -24.16
CA ASP A 123 -5.62 -4.00 -24.81
C ASP A 123 -6.95 -3.80 -24.09
N LYS A 124 -6.90 -3.17 -22.91
CA LYS A 124 -8.07 -3.03 -22.03
C LYS A 124 -9.20 -2.21 -22.70
N PRO A 125 -10.47 -2.69 -22.62
CA PRO A 125 -11.59 -2.06 -23.30
C PRO A 125 -12.13 -0.83 -22.55
N SER A 126 -12.74 0.09 -23.29
CA SER A 126 -13.63 1.14 -22.80
C SER A 126 -14.85 1.22 -23.70
N LEU A 127 -16.04 1.07 -23.12
CA LEU A 127 -17.30 1.03 -23.85
C LEU A 127 -18.12 2.27 -23.53
N PHE A 128 -18.49 3.02 -24.55
CA PHE A 128 -19.32 4.21 -24.43
C PHE A 128 -20.65 4.03 -25.15
N THR A 129 -21.67 4.78 -24.72
CA THR A 129 -22.95 4.86 -25.43
C THR A 129 -23.27 6.31 -25.78
N THR A 130 -23.96 6.48 -26.90
CA THR A 130 -24.52 7.75 -27.37
C THR A 130 -25.78 7.47 -28.20
N THR A 131 -26.48 8.51 -28.62
CA THR A 131 -27.57 8.40 -29.59
C THR A 131 -27.17 9.11 -30.87
N LEU A 132 -26.89 8.35 -31.93
CA LEU A 132 -26.45 8.88 -33.23
C LEU A 132 -27.56 8.69 -34.26
N SER A 133 -27.93 9.75 -34.98
CA SER A 133 -29.06 9.74 -35.94
C SER A 133 -30.35 9.15 -35.34
N GLY A 134 -30.62 9.45 -34.07
CA GLY A 134 -31.80 8.99 -33.33
C GLY A 134 -31.77 7.53 -32.89
N LYS A 135 -30.63 6.83 -33.03
CA LYS A 135 -30.47 5.42 -32.61
C LYS A 135 -29.42 5.31 -31.51
N ALA A 136 -29.67 4.44 -30.53
CA ALA A 136 -28.65 4.10 -29.54
C ALA A 136 -27.45 3.46 -30.26
N THR A 137 -26.25 3.93 -29.92
CA THR A 137 -24.99 3.51 -30.52
C THR A 137 -23.97 3.26 -29.42
N TYR A 138 -23.33 2.10 -29.48
CA TYR A 138 -22.29 1.65 -28.56
C TYR A 138 -20.96 1.65 -29.27
N GLN A 139 -19.99 2.35 -28.71
CA GLN A 139 -18.66 2.54 -29.27
C GLN A 139 -17.62 1.90 -28.35
N LEU A 140 -16.93 0.89 -28.85
CA LEU A 140 -15.91 0.16 -28.10
C LEU A 140 -14.51 0.64 -28.53
N TYR A 141 -13.69 0.97 -27.53
CA TYR A 141 -12.32 1.40 -27.72
C TYR A 141 -11.35 0.55 -26.89
N THR A 142 -10.06 0.58 -27.24
CA THR A 142 -8.95 0.17 -26.37
C THR A 142 -7.89 1.29 -26.31
N GLY A 143 -7.06 1.28 -25.27
CA GLY A 143 -6.03 2.30 -25.03
C GLY A 143 -6.17 2.93 -23.64
N ASN A 144 -5.47 4.01 -23.32
CA ASN A 144 -4.61 4.85 -24.18
C ASN A 144 -3.29 4.16 -24.60
N TYR A 145 -2.77 4.47 -25.79
CA TYR A 145 -1.46 4.02 -26.27
C TYR A 145 -0.47 5.18 -26.27
N ALA A 146 0.76 4.92 -25.84
CA ALA A 146 1.78 5.97 -25.72
C ALA A 146 2.25 6.54 -27.07
N THR A 147 2.16 5.76 -28.15
CA THR A 147 2.60 6.16 -29.49
C THR A 147 1.66 5.63 -30.56
N GLU A 148 1.67 6.27 -31.73
CA GLU A 148 0.87 5.86 -32.89
C GLU A 148 1.30 4.47 -33.39
N ALA A 149 2.60 4.15 -33.29
CA ALA A 149 3.12 2.83 -33.63
C ALA A 149 2.52 1.73 -32.74
N LEU A 150 2.43 1.97 -31.42
CA LEU A 150 1.83 1.02 -30.49
C LEU A 150 0.32 0.87 -30.72
N ALA A 151 -0.38 1.97 -31.00
CA ALA A 151 -1.80 1.94 -31.37
C ALA A 151 -2.03 1.16 -32.67
N SER A 152 -1.19 1.38 -33.69
CA SER A 152 -1.26 0.68 -34.97
C SER A 152 -1.01 -0.82 -34.83
N GLN A 153 -0.07 -1.22 -33.97
CA GLN A 153 0.14 -2.64 -33.65
C GLN A 153 -1.07 -3.24 -32.92
N ALA A 154 -1.75 -2.46 -32.08
CA ALA A 154 -2.94 -2.90 -31.37
C ALA A 154 -4.12 -3.16 -32.29
N VAL A 155 -4.28 -2.40 -33.39
CA VAL A 155 -5.33 -2.64 -34.40
C VAL A 155 -5.37 -4.10 -34.84
N ALA A 156 -4.23 -4.69 -35.21
CA ALA A 156 -4.18 -6.08 -35.64
C ALA A 156 -4.56 -7.07 -34.52
N ARG A 157 -4.15 -6.79 -33.27
CA ARG A 157 -4.48 -7.63 -32.11
C ARG A 157 -5.97 -7.59 -31.80
N VAL A 158 -6.56 -6.40 -31.70
CA VAL A 158 -7.98 -6.26 -31.37
C VAL A 158 -8.87 -6.77 -32.49
N GLN A 159 -8.49 -6.55 -33.75
CA GLN A 159 -9.22 -7.07 -34.92
C GLN A 159 -9.28 -8.59 -34.87
N LYS A 160 -8.18 -9.25 -34.48
CA LYS A 160 -8.13 -10.72 -34.35
C LYS A 160 -9.00 -11.21 -33.19
N VAL A 161 -8.93 -10.55 -32.03
CA VAL A 161 -9.62 -10.99 -30.81
C VAL A 161 -11.13 -10.80 -30.89
N ALA A 162 -11.60 -9.67 -31.44
CA ALA A 162 -13.02 -9.32 -31.48
C ALA A 162 -13.68 -9.59 -32.85
N ALA A 163 -13.00 -10.28 -33.78
CA ALA A 163 -13.41 -10.43 -35.19
C ALA A 163 -14.88 -10.85 -35.37
N ALA A 164 -15.36 -11.82 -34.57
CA ALA A 164 -16.71 -12.35 -34.69
C ALA A 164 -17.80 -11.32 -34.34
N GLN A 165 -17.52 -10.42 -33.39
CA GLN A 165 -18.44 -9.38 -32.93
C GLN A 165 -18.39 -8.13 -33.81
N MET A 166 -17.30 -7.94 -34.57
CA MET A 166 -17.11 -6.74 -35.39
C MET A 166 -17.95 -6.74 -36.68
N GLY A 167 -18.54 -7.87 -37.09
CA GLY A 167 -19.41 -7.92 -38.27
C GLY A 167 -18.74 -7.41 -39.57
N GLY A 168 -17.42 -7.60 -39.70
CA GLY A 168 -16.63 -7.11 -40.83
C GLY A 168 -16.12 -5.67 -40.72
N GLN A 169 -16.44 -4.95 -39.64
CA GLN A 169 -15.82 -3.65 -39.34
C GLN A 169 -14.30 -3.79 -39.19
N LYS A 170 -13.60 -2.70 -39.51
CA LYS A 170 -12.15 -2.59 -39.33
C LYS A 170 -11.87 -1.71 -38.11
N ALA A 171 -11.06 -2.22 -37.19
CA ALA A 171 -10.52 -1.42 -36.11
C ALA A 171 -9.62 -0.32 -36.68
N ALA A 172 -9.66 0.86 -36.07
CA ALA A 172 -8.91 2.02 -36.53
C ALA A 172 -8.32 2.81 -35.36
N VAL A 173 -7.14 3.39 -35.57
CA VAL A 173 -6.54 4.32 -34.62
C VAL A 173 -7.36 5.61 -34.60
N THR A 174 -7.60 6.15 -33.40
CA THR A 174 -8.23 7.44 -33.17
C THR A 174 -7.34 8.28 -32.26
N GLY A 175 -7.33 9.60 -32.44
CA GLY A 175 -6.49 10.52 -31.69
C GLY A 175 -7.25 11.63 -30.99
N SER A 176 -6.49 12.57 -30.43
CA SER A 176 -6.99 13.69 -29.62
C SER A 176 -7.15 15.01 -30.40
N LYS A 177 -6.90 15.04 -31.72
CA LYS A 177 -7.13 16.25 -32.52
C LYS A 177 -8.63 16.43 -32.78
N ARG A 178 -9.14 17.62 -32.44
CA ARG A 178 -10.57 17.94 -32.41
C ARG A 178 -10.85 19.34 -32.94
N LEU A 179 -12.08 19.57 -33.38
CA LEU A 179 -12.62 20.89 -33.73
C LEU A 179 -13.66 21.29 -32.68
N SER A 180 -13.61 22.53 -32.20
CA SER A 180 -14.68 23.15 -31.44
C SER A 180 -15.76 23.64 -32.40
N ALA A 181 -17.00 23.22 -32.15
CA ALA A 181 -18.21 23.54 -32.89
C ALA A 181 -19.05 24.63 -32.19
N GLY A 182 -18.47 25.34 -31.22
CA GLY A 182 -19.12 26.42 -30.49
C GLY A 182 -18.73 26.47 -29.02
N SER A 183 -18.92 27.65 -28.42
CA SER A 183 -18.80 27.88 -26.97
C SER A 183 -20.14 28.38 -26.43
N TYR A 184 -20.48 27.94 -25.23
CA TYR A 184 -21.80 28.09 -24.63
C TYR A 184 -21.66 28.49 -23.16
N SER A 185 -22.67 29.20 -22.66
CA SER A 185 -22.68 29.71 -21.30
C SER A 185 -23.18 28.68 -20.27
N SER A 186 -23.87 27.65 -20.74
CA SER A 186 -24.44 26.59 -19.88
C SER A 186 -24.32 25.19 -20.50
N LEU A 187 -24.38 24.17 -19.64
CA LEU A 187 -24.39 22.77 -20.04
C LEU A 187 -25.58 22.47 -20.96
N GLN A 188 -26.75 23.02 -20.65
CA GLN A 188 -27.98 22.81 -21.41
C GLN A 188 -27.87 23.32 -22.86
N GLU A 189 -27.29 24.51 -23.06
CA GLU A 189 -27.04 25.06 -24.39
C GLU A 189 -26.06 24.19 -25.19
N ALA A 190 -24.98 23.73 -24.54
CA ALA A 190 -24.00 22.84 -25.17
C ALA A 190 -24.61 21.47 -25.52
N GLU A 191 -25.43 20.88 -24.64
CA GLU A 191 -26.13 19.62 -24.90
C GLU A 191 -27.15 19.76 -26.04
N ALA A 192 -27.84 20.89 -26.17
CA ALA A 192 -28.74 21.15 -27.29
C ALA A 192 -27.99 21.24 -28.64
N ALA A 193 -26.83 21.89 -28.65
CA ALA A 193 -25.96 21.95 -29.82
C ALA A 193 -25.36 20.57 -30.15
N GLN A 194 -24.91 19.82 -29.15
CA GLN A 194 -24.43 18.45 -29.29
C GLN A 194 -25.52 17.55 -29.89
N ALA A 195 -26.75 17.62 -29.38
CA ALA A 195 -27.88 16.84 -29.88
C ALA A 195 -28.15 17.10 -31.36
N SER A 196 -28.05 18.36 -31.81
CA SER A 196 -28.22 18.71 -33.23
C SER A 196 -27.18 18.05 -34.13
N LEU A 197 -25.91 18.02 -33.70
CA LEU A 197 -24.84 17.34 -34.43
C LEU A 197 -25.02 15.81 -34.42
N LEU A 198 -25.40 15.24 -33.27
CA LEU A 198 -25.68 13.81 -33.14
C LEU A 198 -26.84 13.36 -34.04
N SER A 199 -27.91 14.16 -34.15
CA SER A 199 -29.02 13.91 -35.08
C SER A 199 -28.57 13.93 -36.55
N ALA A 200 -27.61 14.79 -36.90
CA ALA A 200 -26.97 14.82 -38.22
C ALA A 200 -25.99 13.64 -38.46
N GLY A 201 -25.83 12.74 -37.49
CA GLY A 201 -24.92 11.59 -37.58
C GLY A 201 -23.45 11.99 -37.42
N ILE A 202 -23.17 13.05 -36.66
CA ILE A 202 -21.84 13.53 -36.31
C ILE A 202 -21.59 13.21 -34.84
N SER A 203 -20.53 12.45 -34.53
CA SER A 203 -20.11 12.25 -33.14
C SER A 203 -19.61 13.56 -32.54
N ALA A 204 -20.29 14.03 -31.50
CA ALA A 204 -20.01 15.28 -30.81
C ALA A 204 -19.98 15.06 -29.29
N TYR A 205 -19.17 15.86 -28.61
CA TYR A 205 -18.91 15.77 -27.18
C TYR A 205 -19.17 17.11 -26.53
N THR A 206 -19.98 17.12 -25.47
CA THR A 206 -20.05 18.28 -24.58
C THR A 206 -18.80 18.34 -23.74
N VAL A 207 -18.23 19.53 -23.58
CA VAL A 207 -16.93 19.73 -22.96
C VAL A 207 -17.01 20.83 -21.92
N LEU A 208 -16.55 20.53 -20.71
CA LEU A 208 -16.34 21.50 -19.65
C LEU A 208 -14.91 22.03 -19.74
N GLN A 209 -14.75 23.34 -19.92
CA GLN A 209 -13.43 23.98 -19.90
C GLN A 209 -12.95 24.15 -18.45
N LEU A 210 -11.67 23.80 -18.20
CA LEU A 210 -11.05 23.93 -16.88
C LEU A 210 -10.25 25.24 -16.72
N THR A 211 -10.21 26.08 -17.75
CA THR A 211 -9.52 27.37 -17.76
C THR A 211 -10.52 28.51 -18.00
N GLY A 212 -10.34 29.67 -17.33
CA GLY A 212 -11.07 30.90 -17.69
C GLY A 212 -12.01 31.56 -16.65
N GLY A 213 -11.99 31.20 -15.37
CA GLY A 213 -12.65 31.94 -14.27
C GLY A 213 -14.18 31.86 -14.21
N ALA A 214 -14.87 31.90 -15.35
CA ALA A 214 -16.26 31.47 -15.51
C ALA A 214 -16.27 30.14 -16.28
N GLN A 215 -16.98 29.13 -15.77
CA GLN A 215 -17.04 27.83 -16.42
C GLN A 215 -17.72 27.95 -17.80
N GLY A 216 -16.92 27.83 -18.85
CA GLY A 216 -17.41 27.77 -20.22
C GLY A 216 -17.67 26.33 -20.65
N TYR A 217 -18.76 26.12 -21.38
CA TYR A 217 -19.00 24.87 -22.08
C TYR A 217 -18.64 25.02 -23.55
N SER A 218 -18.24 23.94 -24.19
CA SER A 218 -18.07 23.90 -25.65
C SER A 218 -18.54 22.57 -26.18
N VAL A 219 -18.77 22.48 -27.49
CA VAL A 219 -19.04 21.21 -28.16
C VAL A 219 -17.87 20.89 -29.07
N TRP A 220 -17.27 19.72 -28.89
CA TRP A 220 -16.15 19.28 -29.72
C TRP A 220 -16.55 18.12 -30.63
N VAL A 221 -15.97 18.08 -31.83
CA VAL A 221 -16.15 17.02 -32.83
C VAL A 221 -14.81 16.48 -33.30
N GLY A 222 -14.81 15.22 -33.75
CA GLY A 222 -13.64 14.55 -34.28
C GLY A 222 -12.84 13.75 -33.25
N GLU A 223 -12.02 12.84 -33.76
CA GLU A 223 -11.10 11.96 -33.03
C GLU A 223 -9.85 11.70 -33.91
N ALA A 224 -9.33 12.76 -34.53
CA ALA A 224 -8.28 12.65 -35.55
C ALA A 224 -6.90 12.42 -34.93
N VAL A 225 -6.05 11.68 -35.64
CA VAL A 225 -4.63 11.47 -35.32
C VAL A 225 -3.78 12.56 -35.98
N THR A 226 -4.09 12.88 -37.26
CA THR A 226 -3.32 13.82 -38.08
C THR A 226 -4.12 15.07 -38.45
N ASP A 227 -3.44 16.14 -38.88
CA ASP A 227 -4.12 17.35 -39.36
C ASP A 227 -4.89 17.12 -40.67
N ALA A 228 -4.44 16.17 -41.50
CA ALA A 228 -5.15 15.76 -42.70
C ALA A 228 -6.49 15.08 -42.37
N GLU A 229 -6.49 14.21 -41.35
CA GLU A 229 -7.71 13.60 -40.83
C GLU A 229 -8.62 14.64 -40.18
N LEU A 230 -8.06 15.62 -39.45
CA LEU A 230 -8.84 16.71 -38.86
C LEU A 230 -9.53 17.57 -39.93
N ALA A 231 -8.84 17.87 -41.02
CA ALA A 231 -9.41 18.58 -42.17
C ALA A 231 -10.51 17.76 -42.87
N ALA A 232 -10.39 16.43 -42.90
CA ALA A 232 -11.45 15.55 -43.40
C ALA A 232 -12.68 15.56 -42.47
N VAL A 233 -12.47 15.58 -41.16
CA VAL A 233 -13.56 15.77 -40.18
C VAL A 233 -14.25 17.11 -40.40
N GLN A 234 -13.50 18.20 -40.58
CA GLN A 234 -14.05 19.53 -40.83
C GLN A 234 -15.01 19.52 -42.03
N LYS A 235 -14.55 19.02 -43.18
CA LYS A 235 -15.35 18.93 -44.41
C LYS A 235 -16.64 18.11 -44.22
N ASN A 236 -16.55 17.00 -43.48
CA ASN A 236 -17.72 16.15 -43.20
C ASN A 236 -18.75 16.86 -42.32
N VAL A 237 -18.31 17.62 -41.32
CA VAL A 237 -19.20 18.40 -40.45
C VAL A 237 -19.86 19.53 -41.23
N GLU A 238 -19.09 20.29 -42.01
CA GLU A 238 -19.62 21.38 -42.86
C GLU A 238 -20.66 20.89 -43.88
N ALA A 239 -20.48 19.67 -44.42
CA ALA A 239 -21.43 19.06 -45.35
C ALA A 239 -22.75 18.61 -44.68
N LYS A 240 -22.68 18.11 -43.44
CA LYS A 240 -23.84 17.53 -42.74
C LYS A 240 -24.56 18.52 -41.83
N ALA A 241 -23.88 19.58 -41.39
CA ALA A 241 -24.39 20.61 -40.49
C ALA A 241 -23.93 22.00 -41.00
N PRO A 242 -24.50 22.49 -42.11
CA PRO A 242 -24.11 23.78 -42.68
C PRO A 242 -24.40 24.91 -41.69
N GLY A 243 -23.45 25.83 -41.53
CA GLY A 243 -23.56 26.98 -40.62
C GLY A 243 -22.91 26.79 -39.25
N VAL A 244 -22.42 25.59 -38.92
CA VAL A 244 -21.59 25.37 -37.72
C VAL A 244 -20.19 25.94 -37.97
N SER A 245 -19.77 26.88 -37.12
CA SER A 245 -18.40 27.41 -37.15
C SER A 245 -17.46 26.44 -36.43
N LEU A 246 -16.38 26.04 -37.12
CA LEU A 246 -15.41 25.07 -36.62
C LEU A 246 -14.05 25.72 -36.40
N THR A 247 -13.47 25.49 -35.24
CA THR A 247 -12.12 25.98 -34.89
C THR A 247 -11.27 24.84 -34.32
N PRO A 248 -10.03 24.63 -34.78
CA PRO A 248 -9.13 23.65 -34.17
C PRO A 248 -8.95 23.89 -32.68
N VAL A 249 -9.11 22.82 -31.89
CA VAL A 249 -8.86 22.87 -30.45
C VAL A 249 -7.35 22.78 -30.22
N THR A 250 -6.77 23.84 -29.65
CA THR A 250 -5.36 23.88 -29.27
C THR A 250 -5.22 23.56 -27.78
N ASN A 251 -4.51 22.47 -27.44
CA ASN A 251 -4.15 21.98 -26.08
C ASN A 251 -4.94 22.59 -24.91
N SER A 252 -6.28 22.51 -24.95
CA SER A 252 -7.13 23.12 -23.94
C SER A 252 -7.34 22.14 -22.80
N ALA A 253 -7.10 22.59 -21.57
CA ALA A 253 -7.41 21.81 -20.38
C ALA A 253 -8.93 21.70 -20.22
N ALA A 254 -9.47 20.50 -20.41
CA ALA A 254 -10.91 20.29 -20.45
C ALA A 254 -11.33 18.87 -20.04
N LEU A 255 -12.61 18.72 -19.72
CA LEU A 255 -13.27 17.44 -19.52
C LEU A 255 -14.33 17.21 -20.59
N MET A 256 -14.16 16.18 -21.40
CA MET A 256 -15.20 15.74 -22.33
C MET A 256 -16.18 14.81 -21.63
N ILE A 257 -17.46 15.13 -21.70
CA ILE A 257 -18.55 14.41 -21.04
C ILE A 257 -19.08 13.33 -21.98
N ARG A 258 -19.08 12.09 -21.51
CA ARG A 258 -19.55 10.89 -22.21
C ARG A 258 -20.41 10.05 -21.27
N GLN A 259 -21.06 9.03 -21.80
CA GLN A 259 -21.72 7.98 -21.03
C GLN A 259 -20.97 6.67 -21.19
N ASP A 260 -20.43 6.15 -20.09
CA ASP A 260 -19.82 4.81 -20.02
C ASP A 260 -20.94 3.77 -20.05
N ALA A 261 -20.71 2.64 -20.72
CA ALA A 261 -21.59 1.48 -20.73
C ALA A 261 -20.83 0.18 -20.40
N GLY A 262 -19.59 0.28 -19.91
CA GLY A 262 -18.69 -0.84 -19.65
C GLY A 262 -18.72 -1.36 -18.21
N LEU A 263 -19.77 -1.08 -17.43
CA LEU A 263 -19.90 -1.49 -16.04
C LEU A 263 -20.27 -2.97 -15.86
N SER A 264 -21.02 -3.53 -16.81
CA SER A 264 -21.45 -4.91 -16.80
C SER A 264 -21.45 -5.44 -18.22
N ALA A 265 -21.07 -6.71 -18.38
CA ALA A 265 -21.14 -7.38 -19.67
C ALA A 265 -22.53 -7.97 -19.97
N ASP A 266 -23.39 -8.06 -18.95
CA ASP A 266 -24.65 -8.81 -19.03
C ASP A 266 -25.87 -7.88 -19.13
N THR A 267 -25.86 -6.78 -18.39
CA THR A 267 -26.96 -5.80 -18.35
C THR A 267 -26.42 -4.41 -18.62
N LEU A 268 -27.12 -3.65 -19.48
CA LEU A 268 -26.75 -2.26 -19.73
C LEU A 268 -26.87 -1.46 -18.44
N LYS A 269 -25.73 -0.95 -17.98
CA LYS A 269 -25.63 0.03 -16.91
C LYS A 269 -24.75 1.16 -17.39
N THR A 270 -25.24 2.38 -17.26
CA THR A 270 -24.53 3.57 -17.71
C THR A 270 -24.17 4.48 -16.56
N VAL A 271 -22.98 5.08 -16.64
CA VAL A 271 -22.55 6.13 -15.71
C VAL A 271 -21.89 7.28 -16.47
N PRO A 272 -21.96 8.52 -15.94
CA PRO A 272 -21.19 9.62 -16.48
C PRO A 272 -19.70 9.29 -16.54
N HIS A 273 -19.07 9.67 -17.65
CA HIS A 273 -17.66 9.49 -17.88
C HIS A 273 -17.04 10.81 -18.33
N TYR A 274 -15.97 11.22 -17.68
CA TYR A 274 -15.22 12.42 -18.00
C TYR A 274 -13.86 12.05 -18.58
N THR A 275 -13.66 12.30 -19.87
CA THR A 275 -12.36 12.12 -20.50
C THR A 275 -11.55 13.40 -20.36
N ILE A 276 -10.44 13.34 -19.62
CA ILE A 276 -9.56 14.48 -19.40
C ILE A 276 -8.70 14.73 -20.65
N ALA A 277 -8.71 15.97 -21.15
CA ALA A 277 -8.02 16.38 -22.37
C ALA A 277 -7.14 17.61 -22.09
N GLY A 278 -5.99 17.67 -22.78
CA GLY A 278 -4.97 18.71 -22.59
C GLY A 278 -3.84 18.26 -21.67
N SER A 279 -2.60 18.58 -22.02
CA SER A 279 -1.40 18.08 -21.32
C SER A 279 -1.21 18.62 -19.90
N GLU A 280 -1.86 19.73 -19.57
CA GLU A 280 -1.79 20.38 -18.25
C GLU A 280 -3.14 20.37 -17.52
N ALA A 281 -4.08 19.56 -18.01
CA ALA A 281 -5.41 19.50 -17.44
C ALA A 281 -5.39 18.91 -16.02
N LYS A 282 -6.07 19.61 -15.11
CA LYS A 282 -6.32 19.16 -13.74
C LYS A 282 -7.77 19.40 -13.40
N ALA A 283 -8.47 18.32 -13.09
CA ALA A 283 -9.84 18.35 -12.60
C ALA A 283 -9.85 18.03 -11.11
N PHE A 284 -10.54 18.86 -10.33
CA PHE A 284 -10.70 18.71 -8.90
C PHE A 284 -12.14 18.27 -8.62
N VAL A 285 -12.27 17.09 -8.03
CA VAL A 285 -13.53 16.53 -7.57
C VAL A 285 -13.62 16.79 -6.06
N GLN A 286 -14.60 17.60 -5.67
CA GLN A 286 -14.78 18.06 -4.31
C GLN A 286 -16.02 17.41 -3.71
N GLY A 287 -15.86 16.71 -2.59
CA GLY A 287 -16.96 16.05 -1.87
C GLY A 287 -17.54 16.92 -0.76
N ASP A 288 -18.73 16.56 -0.27
CA ASP A 288 -19.37 17.20 0.90
C ASP A 288 -18.82 16.74 2.26
N GLY A 289 -17.76 15.93 2.26
CA GLY A 289 -17.14 15.35 3.45
C GLY A 289 -17.60 13.93 3.79
N SER A 290 -18.56 13.33 3.05
CA SER A 290 -18.96 11.92 3.23
C SER A 290 -17.87 10.91 2.83
N GLY A 291 -16.81 11.40 2.18
CA GLY A 291 -15.73 10.60 1.60
C GLY A 291 -16.02 10.14 0.17
N ILE A 292 -14.95 9.91 -0.59
CA ILE A 292 -14.98 9.50 -1.99
C ILE A 292 -14.35 8.10 -2.10
N LYS A 293 -15.09 7.14 -2.63
CA LYS A 293 -14.63 5.77 -2.88
C LYS A 293 -13.86 5.70 -4.20
N VAL A 294 -12.73 4.99 -4.20
CA VAL A 294 -11.90 4.72 -5.39
C VAL A 294 -11.88 3.22 -5.64
N LEU A 295 -12.57 2.77 -6.69
CA LEU A 295 -12.76 1.32 -6.92
C LEU A 295 -11.44 0.61 -7.27
N GLU A 296 -10.60 1.24 -8.10
CA GLU A 296 -9.30 0.69 -8.51
C GLU A 296 -8.28 0.63 -7.35
N ARG A 297 -8.62 1.20 -6.18
CA ARG A 297 -7.79 1.17 -4.98
C ARG A 297 -8.43 0.37 -3.86
N SER A 298 -8.75 -0.89 -4.17
CA SER A 298 -9.35 -1.86 -3.24
C SER A 298 -10.69 -1.37 -2.67
N GLU A 299 -11.46 -0.61 -3.47
CA GLU A 299 -12.77 -0.06 -3.10
C GLU A 299 -12.76 0.77 -1.80
N ARG A 300 -11.61 1.36 -1.47
CA ARG A 300 -11.44 2.18 -0.27
C ARG A 300 -12.08 3.55 -0.44
N THR A 301 -12.57 4.10 0.67
CA THR A 301 -13.14 5.45 0.76
C THR A 301 -12.17 6.38 1.46
N TYR A 302 -11.99 7.58 0.92
CA TYR A 302 -11.01 8.56 1.37
C TYR A 302 -11.67 9.90 1.71
N ARG A 303 -11.10 10.62 2.68
CA ARG A 303 -11.48 12.02 2.98
C ARG A 303 -10.86 12.97 1.96
N GLY A 304 -11.33 14.21 2.00
CA GLY A 304 -10.83 15.28 1.14
C GLY A 304 -11.26 15.12 -0.31
N ASP A 305 -10.55 15.84 -1.16
CA ASP A 305 -10.85 16.00 -2.57
C ASP A 305 -9.96 15.10 -3.43
N MET A 306 -10.30 14.96 -4.71
CA MET A 306 -9.52 14.20 -5.68
C MET A 306 -9.10 15.10 -6.83
N GLU A 307 -7.79 15.23 -7.06
CA GLU A 307 -7.25 15.76 -8.31
C GLU A 307 -7.05 14.62 -9.31
N ILE A 308 -7.56 14.84 -10.52
CA ILE A 308 -7.41 13.95 -11.67
C ILE A 308 -6.66 14.73 -12.74
N SER A 309 -5.55 14.18 -13.24
CA SER A 309 -4.68 14.84 -14.21
C SER A 309 -4.04 13.84 -15.17
N ILE A 310 -3.28 14.32 -16.15
CA ILE A 310 -2.44 13.50 -17.02
C ILE A 310 -0.97 13.77 -16.68
N VAL A 311 -0.22 12.72 -16.34
CA VAL A 311 1.21 12.82 -16.01
C VAL A 311 1.98 11.73 -16.74
N GLY A 312 2.96 12.15 -17.55
CA GLY A 312 3.75 11.20 -18.36
C GLY A 312 2.92 10.48 -19.45
N GLY A 313 1.78 11.05 -19.85
CA GLY A 313 0.83 10.46 -20.79
C GLY A 313 -0.18 9.48 -20.17
N ASP A 314 -0.02 9.19 -18.87
CA ASP A 314 -0.91 8.31 -18.11
C ASP A 314 -1.87 9.12 -17.24
N LEU A 315 -3.02 8.53 -16.91
CA LEU A 315 -3.97 9.09 -15.97
C LEU A 315 -3.37 9.07 -14.55
N ALA A 316 -3.49 10.20 -13.84
CA ALA A 316 -3.05 10.37 -12.47
C ALA A 316 -4.23 10.68 -11.54
N LEU A 317 -4.14 10.16 -10.31
CA LEU A 317 -5.06 10.43 -9.20
C LEU A 317 -4.25 10.86 -7.97
N VAL A 318 -4.56 12.04 -7.46
CA VAL A 318 -3.98 12.57 -6.23
C VAL A 318 -5.11 12.91 -5.26
N ASN A 319 -5.09 12.32 -4.07
CA ASN A 319 -5.99 12.73 -3.00
C ASN A 319 -5.42 13.96 -2.29
N VAL A 320 -6.25 14.99 -2.13
CA VAL A 320 -5.89 16.26 -1.50
C VAL A 320 -6.72 16.40 -0.23
N VAL A 321 -6.07 16.33 0.93
CA VAL A 321 -6.74 16.16 2.22
C VAL A 321 -6.04 16.99 3.29
N PRO A 322 -6.75 17.51 4.32
CA PRO A 322 -6.09 18.15 5.46
C PRO A 322 -5.09 17.19 6.13
N LEU A 323 -3.91 17.67 6.48
CA LEU A 323 -2.83 16.85 7.05
C LEU A 323 -3.29 16.02 8.27
N GLU A 324 -4.03 16.61 9.19
CA GLU A 324 -4.51 15.90 10.38
C GLU A 324 -5.48 14.75 10.01
N GLN A 325 -6.34 14.95 9.02
CA GLN A 325 -7.25 13.91 8.55
C GLN A 325 -6.53 12.79 7.78
N TYR A 326 -5.45 13.13 7.07
CA TYR A 326 -4.54 12.11 6.52
C TYR A 326 -3.94 11.24 7.62
N LEU A 327 -3.52 11.85 8.74
CA LEU A 327 -2.93 11.14 9.86
C LEU A 327 -3.91 10.21 10.60
N TYR A 328 -5.22 10.51 10.60
CA TYR A 328 -6.22 9.58 11.14
C TYR A 328 -6.16 8.21 10.45
N SER A 329 -5.98 8.22 9.12
CA SER A 329 -5.84 6.99 8.33
C SER A 329 -4.45 6.37 8.48
N VAL A 330 -3.38 7.18 8.40
CA VAL A 330 -2.01 6.66 8.50
C VAL A 330 -1.76 5.99 9.83
N VAL A 331 -2.03 6.68 10.95
CA VAL A 331 -1.76 6.11 12.28
C VAL A 331 -2.61 4.85 12.50
N GLY A 332 -3.87 4.87 12.07
CA GLY A 332 -4.76 3.70 12.20
C GLY A 332 -4.44 2.54 11.25
N ALA A 333 -3.67 2.79 10.18
CA ALA A 333 -3.16 1.76 9.28
C ALA A 333 -1.79 1.20 9.73
N GLU A 334 -0.99 2.01 10.43
CA GLU A 334 0.37 1.65 10.87
C GLU A 334 0.40 0.92 12.21
N VAL A 335 -0.47 1.28 13.17
CA VAL A 335 -0.49 0.71 14.52
C VAL A 335 -1.90 0.33 14.98
N TYR A 336 -2.00 -0.60 15.93
CA TYR A 336 -3.29 -1.02 16.45
C TYR A 336 -3.94 0.09 17.31
N SER A 337 -5.20 0.41 17.04
CA SER A 337 -5.97 1.42 17.80
C SER A 337 -6.18 1.06 19.28
N SER A 338 -5.92 -0.19 19.67
CA SER A 338 -5.97 -0.65 21.06
C SER A 338 -4.72 -0.29 21.87
N TRP A 339 -3.66 0.20 21.24
CA TRP A 339 -2.43 0.58 21.92
C TRP A 339 -2.61 1.77 22.88
N PRO A 340 -1.69 1.95 23.85
CA PRO A 340 -1.73 3.09 24.76
C PRO A 340 -1.79 4.43 24.01
N ALA A 341 -2.50 5.41 24.57
CA ALA A 341 -2.68 6.72 23.95
C ALA A 341 -1.34 7.40 23.65
N GLU A 342 -0.35 7.28 24.54
CA GLU A 342 0.98 7.85 24.33
C GLU A 342 1.70 7.22 23.13
N ALA A 343 1.57 5.91 22.90
CA ALA A 343 2.12 5.26 21.71
C ALA A 343 1.44 5.74 20.41
N LEU A 344 0.13 5.99 20.45
CA LEU A 344 -0.60 6.56 19.31
C LEU A 344 -0.14 8.00 19.00
N LYS A 345 0.10 8.82 20.04
CA LYS A 345 0.66 10.17 19.91
C LYS A 345 2.07 10.16 19.33
N VAL A 346 2.93 9.25 19.78
CA VAL A 346 4.28 9.04 19.22
C VAL A 346 4.19 8.80 17.70
N GLN A 347 3.32 7.86 17.29
CA GLN A 347 3.13 7.55 15.88
C GLN A 347 2.56 8.73 15.10
N ALA A 348 1.64 9.51 15.67
CA ALA A 348 1.06 10.70 15.03
C ALA A 348 2.12 11.78 14.73
N VAL A 349 2.95 12.12 15.72
CA VAL A 349 4.00 13.14 15.58
C VAL A 349 5.11 12.68 14.62
N ALA A 350 5.53 11.41 14.69
CA ALA A 350 6.48 10.84 13.75
C ALA A 350 5.92 10.84 12.32
N ALA A 351 4.66 10.40 12.14
CA ALA A 351 4.02 10.37 10.83
C ALA A 351 3.84 11.78 10.23
N ARG A 352 3.45 12.77 11.04
CA ARG A 352 3.34 14.17 10.62
C ARG A 352 4.68 14.72 10.15
N SER A 353 5.73 14.50 10.94
CA SER A 353 7.09 14.97 10.62
C SER A 353 7.61 14.34 9.32
N TYR A 354 7.42 13.04 9.15
CA TYR A 354 7.78 12.33 7.92
C TYR A 354 7.06 12.94 6.70
N ALA A 355 5.74 13.09 6.78
CA ALA A 355 4.91 13.58 5.68
C ALA A 355 5.30 15.00 5.25
N LEU A 356 5.52 15.89 6.22
CA LEU A 356 5.92 17.27 5.97
C LEU A 356 7.33 17.40 5.38
N GLN A 357 8.24 16.52 5.81
CA GLN A 357 9.62 16.54 5.32
C GLN A 357 9.75 16.07 3.85
N GLN A 358 8.75 15.40 3.28
CA GLN A 358 8.82 14.95 1.89
C GLN A 358 8.75 16.09 0.86
N GLY A 359 8.16 17.25 1.20
CA GLY A 359 8.04 18.39 0.28
C GLY A 359 7.41 18.00 -1.06
N ASP A 360 8.04 18.37 -2.19
CA ASP A 360 7.57 18.05 -3.55
C ASP A 360 8.27 16.83 -4.16
N ARG A 361 8.72 15.88 -3.33
CA ARG A 361 9.47 14.68 -3.77
C ARG A 361 8.81 13.92 -4.93
N PHE A 362 7.48 13.87 -4.96
CA PHE A 362 6.72 13.17 -5.99
C PHE A 362 6.14 14.12 -7.05
N LYS A 363 6.67 15.35 -7.17
CA LYS A 363 6.33 16.40 -8.15
C LYS A 363 4.89 16.93 -8.05
N ILE A 364 3.90 16.03 -8.16
CA ILE A 364 2.46 16.33 -8.12
C ILE A 364 1.86 16.09 -6.71
N ALA A 365 2.64 15.49 -5.81
CA ALA A 365 2.23 15.05 -4.50
C ALA A 365 3.40 15.10 -3.49
N ASN A 366 3.04 15.13 -2.21
CA ASN A 366 4.00 15.09 -1.10
C ASN A 366 4.39 13.64 -0.76
N VAL A 367 3.42 12.73 -0.79
CA VAL A 367 3.57 11.32 -0.43
C VAL A 367 2.83 10.42 -1.44
N VAL A 368 3.09 9.12 -1.39
CA VAL A 368 2.31 8.09 -2.10
C VAL A 368 1.56 7.21 -1.10
N ASP A 369 0.52 6.51 -1.54
CA ASP A 369 -0.35 5.67 -0.68
C ASP A 369 0.19 4.24 -0.46
N THR A 370 1.50 4.06 -0.60
CA THR A 370 2.18 2.76 -0.42
C THR A 370 3.25 2.87 0.65
N THR A 371 3.83 1.75 1.06
CA THR A 371 4.95 1.69 2.03
C THR A 371 6.22 2.38 1.55
N LEU A 372 6.27 2.88 0.31
CA LEU A 372 7.32 3.81 -0.13
C LEU A 372 7.27 5.13 0.64
N SER A 373 6.07 5.53 1.11
CA SER A 373 5.88 6.64 2.04
C SER A 373 5.34 6.12 3.37
N GLN A 374 4.02 5.93 3.47
CA GLN A 374 3.32 5.49 4.68
C GLN A 374 2.06 4.72 4.27
N ALA A 375 1.57 3.82 5.13
CA ALA A 375 0.33 3.10 4.88
C ALA A 375 -0.86 4.08 4.90
N TYR A 376 -1.50 4.32 3.76
CA TYR A 376 -2.66 5.20 3.64
C TYR A 376 -3.86 4.45 3.06
N ASN A 377 -4.75 3.98 3.93
CA ASN A 377 -5.85 3.06 3.58
C ASN A 377 -7.24 3.72 3.60
N GLY A 378 -7.29 5.05 3.73
CA GLY A 378 -8.53 5.83 3.79
C GLY A 378 -9.29 5.67 5.11
N ILE A 379 -10.58 6.01 5.07
CA ILE A 379 -11.48 6.11 6.24
C ILE A 379 -11.63 4.77 6.97
N GLY A 380 -11.52 3.65 6.27
CA GLY A 380 -11.66 2.32 6.87
C GLY A 380 -10.61 1.96 7.93
N SER A 381 -9.51 2.72 8.00
CA SER A 381 -8.48 2.57 9.03
C SER A 381 -8.63 3.57 10.19
N GLU A 382 -9.58 4.51 10.12
CA GLU A 382 -9.76 5.52 11.17
C GLU A 382 -10.38 4.93 12.44
N ASN A 383 -10.03 5.50 13.59
CA ASN A 383 -10.56 5.11 14.89
C ASN A 383 -10.56 6.32 15.84
N ASP A 384 -11.60 6.46 16.66
CA ASP A 384 -11.74 7.60 17.59
C ASP A 384 -10.53 7.80 18.51
N LYS A 385 -9.89 6.71 18.99
CA LYS A 385 -8.67 6.80 19.82
C LYS A 385 -7.48 7.34 19.04
N VAL A 386 -7.37 6.92 17.78
CA VAL A 386 -6.32 7.39 16.86
C VAL A 386 -6.55 8.87 16.54
N SER A 387 -7.76 9.24 16.13
CA SER A 387 -8.09 10.64 15.83
C SER A 387 -7.87 11.53 17.05
N SER A 388 -8.27 11.09 18.24
CA SER A 388 -8.00 11.83 19.49
C SER A 388 -6.51 12.04 19.76
N ALA A 389 -5.65 11.04 19.48
CA ALA A 389 -4.21 11.17 19.66
C ALA A 389 -3.56 12.10 18.62
N VAL A 390 -4.04 12.04 17.37
CA VAL A 390 -3.63 12.95 16.30
C VAL A 390 -4.02 14.39 16.66
N ASP A 391 -5.27 14.62 17.05
CA ASP A 391 -5.78 15.95 17.43
C ASP A 391 -5.07 16.50 18.66
N ALA A 392 -4.79 15.66 19.66
CA ALA A 392 -4.05 16.05 20.86
C ALA A 392 -2.60 16.47 20.58
N THR A 393 -2.06 16.10 19.41
CA THR A 393 -0.71 16.45 18.96
C THR A 393 -0.73 17.29 17.68
N ALA A 394 -1.85 17.93 17.36
CA ALA A 394 -2.03 18.69 16.12
C ALA A 394 -0.95 19.78 15.98
N GLY A 395 -0.30 19.81 14.82
CA GLY A 395 0.83 20.70 14.52
C GLY A 395 2.17 20.30 15.16
N GLU A 396 2.23 19.29 16.03
CA GLU A 396 3.50 18.89 16.64
C GLU A 396 4.36 18.06 15.68
N VAL A 397 5.62 18.48 15.54
CA VAL A 397 6.63 17.88 14.67
C VAL A 397 7.98 17.74 15.38
N ILE A 398 8.80 16.85 14.86
CA ILE A 398 10.16 16.55 15.34
C ILE A 398 11.13 17.40 14.52
N LYS A 399 11.90 18.28 15.18
CA LYS A 399 12.93 19.10 14.53
C LYS A 399 14.32 18.83 15.09
N SER A 400 15.31 18.80 14.21
CA SER A 400 16.73 18.81 14.58
C SER A 400 17.50 19.73 13.65
N GLY A 401 18.44 20.51 14.20
CA GLY A 401 19.18 21.53 13.43
C GLY A 401 18.27 22.55 12.73
N GLY A 402 17.11 22.86 13.31
CA GLY A 402 16.11 23.80 12.77
C GLY A 402 15.25 23.26 11.63
N LYS A 403 15.42 22.00 11.20
CA LYS A 403 14.66 21.36 10.12
C LYS A 403 13.77 20.24 10.66
N ILE A 404 12.65 20.00 10.01
CA ILE A 404 11.79 18.85 10.30
C ILE A 404 12.59 17.57 9.99
N VAL A 405 12.48 16.59 10.89
CA VAL A 405 13.14 15.30 10.73
C VAL A 405 12.30 14.43 9.80
N GLU A 406 12.95 13.75 8.85
CA GLU A 406 12.32 12.66 8.09
C GLU A 406 12.17 11.48 9.05
N ALA A 407 11.13 11.51 9.89
CA ALA A 407 10.98 10.64 11.04
C ALA A 407 10.59 9.22 10.61
N VAL A 408 11.56 8.48 10.08
CA VAL A 408 11.39 7.07 9.70
C VAL A 408 11.08 6.21 10.92
N PHE A 409 10.27 5.17 10.70
CA PHE A 409 9.82 4.24 11.73
C PHE A 409 9.63 2.84 11.14
N SER A 410 9.70 1.82 11.99
CA SER A 410 9.45 0.43 11.60
C SER A 410 8.74 -0.34 12.72
N SER A 411 8.11 -1.47 12.37
CA SER A 411 7.35 -2.28 13.33
C SER A 411 8.15 -2.62 14.58
N ASN A 412 9.32 -3.23 14.42
CA ASN A 412 10.11 -3.71 15.55
C ASN A 412 11.60 -3.62 15.24
N ALA A 413 12.40 -3.03 16.13
CA ALA A 413 13.83 -2.87 15.92
C ALA A 413 14.65 -4.13 16.27
N GLY A 414 14.07 -5.08 17.00
CA GLY A 414 14.73 -6.31 17.43
C GLY A 414 15.57 -6.14 18.70
N GLY A 415 15.24 -5.14 19.53
CA GLY A 415 15.90 -4.85 20.80
C GLY A 415 16.86 -3.67 20.77
N GLN A 416 17.31 -3.23 19.59
CA GLN A 416 18.09 -2.01 19.39
C GLN A 416 17.84 -1.45 17.98
N THR A 417 17.76 -0.13 17.83
CA THR A 417 17.57 0.51 16.51
C THR A 417 18.81 0.39 15.63
N ALA A 418 18.60 0.44 14.32
CA ALA A 418 19.69 0.37 13.36
C ALA A 418 20.48 1.69 13.31
N HIS A 419 21.78 1.58 13.10
CA HIS A 419 22.60 2.73 12.74
C HIS A 419 22.36 3.10 11.26
N PRO A 420 22.42 4.39 10.85
CA PRO A 420 22.25 4.80 9.45
C PRO A 420 23.07 4.02 8.41
N SER A 421 24.28 3.59 8.78
CA SER A 421 25.17 2.81 7.91
C SER A 421 24.69 1.39 7.62
N GLU A 422 23.72 0.90 8.38
CA GLU A 422 23.13 -0.44 8.23
C GLU A 422 21.89 -0.44 7.35
N VAL A 423 21.42 0.75 6.93
CA VAL A 423 20.22 0.91 6.11
C VAL A 423 20.54 1.60 4.79
N TRP A 424 20.59 2.94 4.74
CA TRP A 424 20.76 3.71 3.50
C TRP A 424 22.03 4.58 3.42
N ASN A 425 22.94 4.47 4.41
CA ASN A 425 24.16 5.28 4.48
C ASN A 425 23.91 6.82 4.49
N GLY A 426 22.76 7.27 4.99
CA GLY A 426 22.38 8.70 5.06
C GLY A 426 21.69 9.07 6.38
N GLY A 427 21.68 10.37 6.74
CA GLY A 427 21.00 10.86 7.95
C GLY A 427 21.86 10.92 9.22
N ALA A 428 23.19 10.93 9.10
CA ALA A 428 24.10 11.07 10.24
C ALA A 428 23.81 12.39 11.00
N GLY A 429 23.38 12.29 12.26
CA GLY A 429 23.13 13.43 13.16
C GLY A 429 21.90 13.29 14.06
N VAL A 430 20.77 12.83 13.50
CA VAL A 430 19.51 12.61 14.25
C VAL A 430 19.29 11.13 14.58
N PHE A 431 19.86 10.26 13.75
CA PHE A 431 19.76 8.82 13.91
C PHE A 431 21.04 8.25 14.46
N SER A 432 20.94 7.64 15.63
CA SER A 432 21.93 6.74 16.23
C SER A 432 21.23 5.42 16.57
N ASN A 433 22.02 4.36 16.78
CA ASN A 433 21.47 3.12 17.35
C ASN A 433 21.23 3.34 18.84
N VAL A 434 20.00 3.10 19.30
CA VAL A 434 19.56 3.22 20.69
C VAL A 434 18.86 1.95 21.13
N ASP A 435 18.97 1.60 22.40
CA ASP A 435 18.33 0.41 22.96
C ASP A 435 16.81 0.52 22.85
N SER A 436 16.15 -0.60 22.55
CA SER A 436 14.68 -0.68 22.40
C SER A 436 14.15 -1.91 23.14
N PRO A 437 14.34 -2.03 24.47
CA PRO A 437 13.93 -3.22 25.23
C PRO A 437 12.42 -3.47 25.17
N GLY A 438 11.61 -2.41 25.03
CA GLY A 438 10.17 -2.49 24.85
C GLY A 438 9.71 -3.29 23.62
N ASP A 439 10.60 -3.54 22.65
CA ASP A 439 10.33 -4.37 21.48
C ASP A 439 9.85 -5.78 21.83
N ALA A 440 10.32 -6.32 22.97
CA ALA A 440 9.95 -7.64 23.46
C ALA A 440 8.46 -7.73 23.83
N SER A 441 7.77 -6.60 24.02
CA SER A 441 6.33 -6.54 24.25
C SER A 441 5.52 -7.23 23.13
N ALA A 442 6.06 -7.31 21.91
CA ALA A 442 5.46 -8.03 20.80
C ALA A 442 5.34 -9.55 21.06
N GLN A 443 6.15 -10.12 21.96
CA GLN A 443 6.09 -11.54 22.35
C GLN A 443 5.11 -11.83 23.48
N ALA A 444 4.56 -10.80 24.13
CA ALA A 444 3.67 -10.99 25.26
C ALA A 444 2.44 -11.82 24.86
N GLY A 445 2.18 -12.90 25.62
CA GLY A 445 1.04 -13.79 25.40
C GLY A 445 1.17 -14.75 24.21
N LEU A 446 2.33 -14.81 23.53
CA LEU A 446 2.56 -15.77 22.46
C LEU A 446 2.97 -17.15 22.98
N HIS A 447 2.66 -18.18 22.20
CA HIS A 447 3.00 -19.56 22.52
C HIS A 447 4.48 -19.89 22.33
N THR A 448 4.95 -20.86 23.10
CA THR A 448 6.21 -21.56 22.86
C THR A 448 6.03 -22.65 21.81
N TRP A 449 7.07 -22.90 21.03
CA TRP A 449 7.15 -23.96 20.02
C TRP A 449 8.35 -24.87 20.28
N TYR A 450 8.12 -26.17 20.18
CA TYR A 450 9.13 -27.21 20.26
C TYR A 450 9.68 -27.47 18.86
N HIS A 451 10.95 -27.18 18.64
CA HIS A 451 11.69 -27.66 17.47
C HIS A 451 12.05 -29.12 17.74
N VAL A 452 11.46 -30.04 16.98
CA VAL A 452 11.56 -31.48 17.21
C VAL A 452 12.22 -32.20 16.04
N LEU A 453 12.89 -33.31 16.33
CA LEU A 453 13.36 -34.30 15.37
C LEU A 453 12.55 -35.59 15.52
N LEU A 454 11.91 -36.01 14.43
CA LEU A 454 11.19 -37.27 14.35
C LEU A 454 12.14 -38.44 14.06
N SER A 455 11.73 -39.67 14.40
CA SER A 455 12.48 -40.90 14.09
C SER A 455 12.68 -41.13 12.58
N SER A 456 11.84 -40.53 11.73
CA SER A 456 12.00 -40.50 10.27
C SER A 456 13.17 -39.64 9.79
N GLY A 457 13.77 -38.84 10.68
CA GLY A 457 14.82 -37.86 10.34
C GLY A 457 14.28 -36.49 9.91
N ILE A 458 12.95 -36.32 9.86
CA ILE A 458 12.31 -35.02 9.59
C ILE A 458 12.38 -34.15 10.84
N SER A 459 12.77 -32.88 10.68
CA SER A 459 12.72 -31.87 11.74
C SER A 459 11.68 -30.80 11.43
N GLY A 460 11.08 -30.24 12.47
CA GLY A 460 10.10 -29.16 12.36
C GLY A 460 9.55 -28.73 13.72
N TYR A 461 8.49 -27.94 13.73
CA TYR A 461 7.99 -27.24 14.91
C TYR A 461 6.59 -27.71 15.30
N ILE A 462 6.37 -27.93 16.59
CA ILE A 462 5.06 -28.24 17.18
C ILE A 462 4.79 -27.24 18.30
N ARG A 463 3.60 -26.63 18.33
CA ARG A 463 3.21 -25.65 19.35
C ARG A 463 2.97 -26.33 20.70
N GLU A 464 3.34 -25.67 21.80
CA GLU A 464 3.35 -26.26 23.15
C GLU A 464 2.03 -26.89 23.60
N ASP A 465 0.89 -26.34 23.18
CA ASP A 465 -0.45 -26.83 23.54
C ASP A 465 -0.80 -28.18 22.90
N ASN A 466 -0.02 -28.62 21.90
CA ASN A 466 -0.18 -29.91 21.24
C ASN A 466 0.84 -30.95 21.75
N VAL A 467 1.67 -30.60 22.72
CA VAL A 467 2.84 -31.37 23.14
C VAL A 467 2.69 -31.84 24.59
N LYS A 468 3.15 -33.06 24.85
CA LYS A 468 3.36 -33.61 26.20
C LYS A 468 4.83 -34.03 26.34
N GLU A 469 5.55 -33.42 27.28
CA GLU A 469 6.92 -33.83 27.61
C GLU A 469 6.94 -35.22 28.27
N LEU A 470 7.96 -36.01 27.92
CA LEU A 470 8.22 -37.33 28.48
C LEU A 470 9.29 -37.23 29.56
N THR A 471 9.24 -38.15 30.52
CA THR A 471 10.25 -38.24 31.60
C THR A 471 11.57 -38.84 31.11
N THR A 472 11.55 -39.56 29.99
CA THR A 472 12.73 -40.15 29.37
C THR A 472 13.47 -39.13 28.52
N LYS A 473 14.81 -39.22 28.52
CA LYS A 473 15.72 -38.39 27.72
C LYS A 473 16.49 -39.27 26.73
N THR A 474 17.16 -38.65 25.76
CA THR A 474 18.18 -39.34 24.96
C THR A 474 19.44 -39.60 25.81
N ASP A 475 20.31 -40.49 25.37
CA ASP A 475 21.60 -40.74 26.03
C ASP A 475 22.48 -39.49 26.08
N ALA A 476 22.30 -38.58 25.12
CA ALA A 476 22.94 -37.25 25.08
C ALA A 476 22.23 -36.20 25.97
N GLY A 477 21.19 -36.57 26.72
CA GLY A 477 20.50 -35.70 27.67
C GLY A 477 19.39 -34.81 27.08
N LEU A 478 19.02 -34.99 25.80
CA LEU A 478 17.95 -34.21 25.16
C LEU A 478 16.57 -34.71 25.61
N SER A 479 15.67 -33.76 25.89
CA SER A 479 14.28 -34.06 26.23
C SER A 479 13.55 -34.74 25.07
N LYS A 480 12.55 -35.55 25.42
CA LYS A 480 11.63 -36.17 24.45
C LYS A 480 10.20 -35.70 24.69
N VAL A 481 9.42 -35.72 23.63
CA VAL A 481 8.01 -35.33 23.63
C VAL A 481 7.14 -36.32 22.85
N THR A 482 5.85 -36.35 23.18
CA THR A 482 4.80 -36.90 22.33
C THR A 482 3.73 -35.84 22.08
N VAL A 483 2.76 -36.12 21.20
CA VAL A 483 1.64 -35.20 20.92
C VAL A 483 0.37 -35.63 21.63
N THR A 484 -0.51 -34.68 21.89
CA THR A 484 -1.78 -34.90 22.61
C THR A 484 -2.95 -35.28 21.70
N ALA A 485 -2.85 -35.01 20.39
CA ALA A 485 -3.92 -35.27 19.42
C ALA A 485 -3.44 -36.04 18.18
N GLN A 486 -4.34 -36.80 17.56
CA GLN A 486 -4.11 -37.48 16.28
C GLN A 486 -3.86 -36.47 15.16
N ASN A 487 -3.01 -36.84 14.20
CA ASN A 487 -2.68 -36.04 13.02
C ASN A 487 -2.16 -34.62 13.34
N THR A 488 -1.43 -34.47 14.45
CA THR A 488 -0.84 -33.19 14.85
C THR A 488 0.19 -32.76 13.81
N ASN A 489 0.04 -31.53 13.29
CA ASN A 489 0.92 -31.00 12.26
C ASN A 489 2.31 -30.66 12.82
N VAL A 490 3.35 -31.13 12.16
CA VAL A 490 4.74 -30.69 12.35
C VAL A 490 5.05 -29.67 11.27
N ARG A 491 5.35 -28.43 11.64
CA ARG A 491 5.45 -27.29 10.72
C ARG A 491 6.89 -26.94 10.38
N PRO A 492 7.17 -26.34 9.20
CA PRO A 492 8.53 -25.94 8.83
C PRO A 492 9.09 -24.77 9.65
N ILE A 493 8.23 -23.90 10.18
CA ILE A 493 8.58 -22.75 11.03
C ILE A 493 7.62 -22.67 12.24
N PRO A 494 7.99 -21.96 13.33
CA PRO A 494 7.14 -21.82 14.52
C PRO A 494 6.05 -20.75 14.31
N LEU A 495 5.23 -20.95 13.29
CA LEU A 495 4.09 -20.10 12.94
C LEU A 495 3.00 -20.94 12.25
N ILE A 496 1.75 -20.65 12.56
CA ILE A 496 0.62 -21.25 11.84
C ILE A 496 0.38 -20.44 10.57
N GLN A 497 0.54 -21.10 9.43
CA GLN A 497 0.19 -20.56 8.12
C GLN A 497 -0.71 -21.57 7.43
N SER A 498 -1.94 -21.17 7.10
CA SER A 498 -2.94 -22.05 6.46
C SER A 498 -2.55 -22.44 5.03
N THR A 499 -1.70 -21.64 4.39
CA THR A 499 -1.22 -21.83 3.01
C THR A 499 0.09 -22.62 2.91
N VAL A 500 0.65 -23.06 4.05
CA VAL A 500 1.92 -23.80 4.09
C VAL A 500 1.67 -25.21 4.62
N GLU A 501 2.00 -26.20 3.78
CA GLU A 501 1.85 -27.61 4.12
C GLU A 501 2.79 -28.00 5.28
N PRO A 502 2.31 -28.82 6.24
CA PRO A 502 3.17 -29.41 7.27
C PRO A 502 4.27 -30.27 6.67
N VAL A 503 5.45 -30.31 7.31
CA VAL A 503 6.55 -31.20 6.90
C VAL A 503 6.33 -32.64 7.31
N ALA A 504 5.49 -32.87 8.32
CA ALA A 504 5.06 -34.19 8.77
C ALA A 504 3.76 -34.09 9.61
N LYS A 505 3.21 -35.24 9.95
CA LYS A 505 2.16 -35.39 10.98
C LYS A 505 2.63 -36.37 12.05
N MET A 506 2.18 -36.14 13.28
CA MET A 506 2.55 -36.94 14.45
C MET A 506 1.28 -37.37 15.21
N ASN A 507 1.31 -38.58 15.78
CA ASN A 507 0.20 -39.17 16.52
C ASN A 507 0.61 -39.47 17.98
N PRO A 508 -0.33 -39.50 18.93
CA PRO A 508 -0.03 -39.81 20.33
C PRO A 508 0.70 -41.15 20.48
N GLY A 509 1.68 -41.18 21.38
CA GLY A 509 2.56 -42.35 21.59
C GLY A 509 3.78 -42.40 20.68
N THR A 510 3.81 -41.61 19.59
CA THR A 510 5.06 -41.39 18.84
C THR A 510 5.98 -40.50 19.67
N GLU A 511 7.27 -40.84 19.77
CA GLU A 511 8.27 -39.99 20.43
C GLU A 511 9.00 -39.10 19.42
N ALA A 512 9.31 -37.87 19.81
CA ALA A 512 10.20 -36.97 19.09
C ALA A 512 11.24 -36.38 20.05
N VAL A 513 12.45 -36.13 19.55
CA VAL A 513 13.52 -35.49 20.33
C VAL A 513 13.38 -33.98 20.23
N VAL A 514 13.45 -33.27 21.36
CA VAL A 514 13.43 -31.81 21.38
C VAL A 514 14.83 -31.28 21.11
N LEU A 515 14.98 -30.52 20.01
CA LEU A 515 16.21 -29.85 19.63
C LEU A 515 16.30 -28.46 20.29
N ALA A 516 15.19 -27.73 20.35
CA ALA A 516 15.11 -26.42 20.97
C ALA A 516 13.66 -26.08 21.35
N LYS A 517 13.50 -25.11 22.26
CA LYS A 517 12.24 -24.39 22.48
C LYS A 517 12.42 -22.96 21.98
N VAL A 518 11.50 -22.49 21.15
CA VAL A 518 11.55 -21.15 20.56
C VAL A 518 10.21 -20.45 20.72
N ALA A 519 10.23 -19.13 20.80
CA ALA A 519 9.00 -18.34 20.75
C ALA A 519 8.33 -18.47 19.37
N GLN A 520 7.01 -18.30 19.33
CA GLN A 520 6.28 -18.15 18.07
C GLN A 520 6.85 -17.00 17.24
N SER A 521 7.03 -17.23 15.94
CA SER A 521 7.51 -16.19 15.03
C SER A 521 6.52 -15.02 14.97
N ASN A 522 7.01 -13.81 15.18
CA ASN A 522 6.26 -12.55 15.15
C ASN A 522 7.17 -11.40 14.65
N ASP A 523 6.80 -10.16 14.95
CA ASP A 523 7.59 -8.98 14.58
C ASP A 523 8.92 -8.85 15.36
N TYR A 524 9.02 -9.41 16.58
CA TYR A 524 10.22 -9.32 17.39
C TYR A 524 11.23 -10.43 17.14
N ALA A 525 10.79 -11.69 17.06
CA ALA A 525 11.66 -12.83 16.79
C ALA A 525 11.00 -13.75 15.76
N TRP A 526 11.79 -14.28 14.83
CA TRP A 526 11.25 -15.06 13.73
C TRP A 526 12.25 -16.08 13.18
N VAL A 527 11.69 -17.10 12.56
CA VAL A 527 12.43 -18.10 11.78
C VAL A 527 11.85 -18.15 10.36
N ARG A 528 12.72 -18.19 9.34
CA ARG A 528 12.35 -18.30 7.92
C ARG A 528 13.18 -19.38 7.23
N GLY A 529 12.58 -20.01 6.23
CA GLY A 529 13.14 -21.15 5.52
C GLY A 529 12.45 -22.48 5.90
N PRO A 530 13.06 -23.63 5.59
CA PRO A 530 14.36 -23.77 4.94
C PRO A 530 14.33 -23.32 3.48
N PHE A 531 15.31 -22.52 3.06
CA PHE A 531 15.49 -22.15 1.67
C PHE A 531 16.50 -23.08 0.99
N THR A 532 16.16 -23.56 -0.21
CA THR A 532 17.10 -24.31 -1.04
C THR A 532 18.07 -23.37 -1.73
N SER A 533 19.22 -23.89 -2.17
CA SER A 533 20.15 -23.16 -3.04
C SER A 533 19.44 -22.53 -4.25
N ALA A 534 18.58 -23.30 -4.93
CA ALA A 534 17.88 -22.81 -6.13
C ALA A 534 16.93 -21.65 -5.81
N ALA A 535 16.23 -21.70 -4.67
CA ALA A 535 15.33 -20.64 -4.23
C ALA A 535 16.11 -19.34 -3.93
N LEU A 536 17.26 -19.43 -3.25
CA LEU A 536 18.09 -18.27 -2.95
C LEU A 536 18.76 -17.68 -4.19
N VAL A 537 19.29 -18.51 -5.08
CA VAL A 537 19.85 -18.05 -6.36
C VAL A 537 18.81 -17.27 -7.15
N LYS A 538 17.58 -17.78 -7.23
CA LYS A 538 16.46 -17.08 -7.87
C LYS A 538 16.11 -15.76 -7.17
N ALA A 539 16.11 -15.71 -5.84
CA ALA A 539 15.81 -14.50 -5.08
C ALA A 539 16.87 -13.39 -5.26
N LEU A 540 18.14 -13.77 -5.42
CA LEU A 540 19.25 -12.85 -5.59
C LEU A 540 19.33 -12.21 -6.99
N GLN A 541 18.72 -12.83 -8.00
CA GLN A 541 18.75 -12.34 -9.39
C GLN A 541 18.22 -10.90 -9.50
N GLY A 542 19.03 -10.01 -10.07
CA GLY A 542 18.69 -8.59 -10.25
C GLY A 542 18.70 -7.76 -8.95
N LYS A 543 19.12 -8.34 -7.81
CA LYS A 543 19.24 -7.65 -6.52
C LYS A 543 20.70 -7.41 -6.10
N THR A 544 21.64 -8.17 -6.66
CA THR A 544 23.08 -8.00 -6.44
C THR A 544 23.75 -7.32 -7.63
N THR A 545 24.86 -6.63 -7.37
CA THR A 545 25.78 -6.13 -8.41
C THR A 545 26.86 -7.15 -8.76
N THR A 546 27.16 -8.08 -7.86
CA THR A 546 28.03 -9.22 -8.13
C THR A 546 27.26 -10.37 -8.79
N THR A 547 27.97 -11.17 -9.58
CA THR A 547 27.42 -12.38 -10.21
C THR A 547 27.02 -13.38 -9.13
N VAL A 548 25.75 -13.76 -9.11
CA VAL A 548 25.22 -14.80 -8.21
C VAL A 548 25.78 -16.16 -8.64
N PRO A 549 26.32 -16.98 -7.73
CA PRO A 549 26.80 -18.31 -8.08
C PRO A 549 25.64 -19.22 -8.55
N ALA A 550 25.94 -20.19 -9.42
CA ALA A 550 24.93 -21.11 -9.94
C ALA A 550 24.31 -22.01 -8.85
N SER A 551 25.05 -22.28 -7.79
CA SER A 551 24.60 -22.98 -6.59
C SER A 551 25.27 -22.40 -5.34
N ILE A 552 24.61 -22.54 -4.19
CA ILE A 552 25.04 -22.02 -2.89
C ILE A 552 25.19 -23.21 -1.96
N SER A 553 26.43 -23.52 -1.59
CA SER A 553 26.80 -24.56 -0.61
C SER A 553 27.09 -23.97 0.76
N THR A 554 27.63 -22.75 0.83
CA THR A 554 27.79 -21.97 2.07
C THR A 554 27.17 -20.59 1.92
N LEU A 555 26.61 -20.07 3.02
CA LEU A 555 26.01 -18.74 3.08
C LEU A 555 26.24 -18.17 4.48
N GLU A 556 26.94 -17.06 4.57
CA GLU A 556 27.46 -16.55 5.85
C GLU A 556 27.37 -15.03 5.92
N VAL A 557 27.01 -14.51 7.10
CA VAL A 557 27.16 -13.08 7.41
C VAL A 557 28.64 -12.83 7.73
N THR A 558 29.34 -12.11 6.86
CA THR A 558 30.78 -11.86 7.00
C THR A 558 31.09 -10.56 7.74
N LYS A 559 30.12 -9.65 7.83
CA LYS A 559 30.26 -8.38 8.54
C LYS A 559 28.95 -7.94 9.15
N ARG A 560 29.00 -7.44 10.37
CA ARG A 560 27.88 -6.83 11.10
C ARG A 560 28.15 -5.36 11.39
N GLY A 561 27.09 -4.57 11.46
CA GLY A 561 27.18 -3.16 11.85
C GLY A 561 26.99 -2.97 13.36
N PRO A 562 26.91 -1.70 13.81
CA PRO A 562 26.81 -1.35 15.23
C PRO A 562 25.65 -1.99 15.99
N SER A 563 24.50 -2.23 15.34
CA SER A 563 23.33 -2.88 15.97
C SER A 563 23.32 -4.40 15.80
N GLY A 564 24.38 -4.98 15.22
CA GLY A 564 24.46 -6.41 14.92
C GLY A 564 23.80 -6.82 13.60
N ARG A 565 23.19 -5.88 12.86
CA ARG A 565 22.59 -6.15 11.54
C ARG A 565 23.64 -6.55 10.51
N ALA A 566 23.25 -7.43 9.59
CA ALA A 566 24.13 -7.91 8.52
C ALA A 566 24.46 -6.77 7.55
N LEU A 567 25.75 -6.44 7.41
CA LEU A 567 26.27 -5.49 6.44
C LEU A 567 26.77 -6.17 5.16
N GLU A 568 27.36 -7.35 5.31
CA GLU A 568 27.90 -8.14 4.20
C GLU A 568 27.53 -9.61 4.40
N VAL A 569 27.03 -10.22 3.32
CA VAL A 569 26.73 -11.66 3.24
C VAL A 569 27.53 -12.24 2.09
N SER A 570 28.16 -13.40 2.29
CA SER A 570 28.87 -14.13 1.25
C SER A 570 28.19 -15.47 0.94
N ALA A 571 28.24 -15.88 -0.32
CA ALA A 571 27.87 -17.21 -0.77
C ALA A 571 29.10 -17.90 -1.36
N ASN A 572 29.44 -19.09 -0.87
CA ASN A 572 30.64 -19.84 -1.28
C ASN A 572 31.93 -19.00 -1.15
N GLY A 573 32.01 -18.14 -0.12
CA GLY A 573 33.12 -17.22 0.10
C GLY A 573 33.14 -16.00 -0.85
N GLN A 574 32.20 -15.88 -1.78
CA GLN A 574 32.06 -14.71 -2.67
C GLN A 574 31.05 -13.71 -2.09
N PRO A 575 31.41 -12.43 -1.91
CA PRO A 575 30.49 -11.41 -1.44
C PRO A 575 29.26 -11.20 -2.35
N LEU A 576 28.08 -11.16 -1.75
CA LEU A 576 26.82 -10.82 -2.42
C LEU A 576 26.57 -9.31 -2.27
N THR A 577 27.17 -8.50 -3.14
CA THR A 577 27.10 -7.03 -3.03
C THR A 577 25.72 -6.53 -3.45
N VAL A 578 25.08 -5.77 -2.56
CA VAL A 578 23.79 -5.09 -2.77
C VAL A 578 23.97 -3.57 -2.70
N LYS A 579 23.01 -2.80 -3.22
CA LYS A 579 23.07 -1.33 -3.21
C LYS A 579 23.11 -0.74 -1.78
N TYR A 580 22.31 -1.33 -0.90
CA TYR A 580 22.13 -0.94 0.50
C TYR A 580 22.01 -2.20 1.35
N ALA A 581 22.58 -2.24 2.55
CA ALA A 581 22.56 -3.44 3.40
C ALA A 581 21.12 -3.93 3.69
N ASP A 582 20.16 -3.02 3.91
CA ASP A 582 18.73 -3.35 4.09
C ASP A 582 18.14 -4.17 2.92
N THR A 583 18.71 -4.05 1.71
CA THR A 583 18.28 -4.81 0.52
C THR A 583 18.35 -6.32 0.74
N TYR A 584 19.20 -6.82 1.64
CA TYR A 584 19.30 -8.26 1.96
C TYR A 584 17.96 -8.86 2.39
N ARG A 585 17.06 -8.07 3.00
CA ARG A 585 15.69 -8.51 3.29
C ARG A 585 14.99 -9.04 2.05
N SER A 586 14.96 -8.23 1.00
CA SER A 586 14.33 -8.61 -0.27
C SER A 586 15.15 -9.62 -1.08
N ALA A 587 16.49 -9.52 -1.01
CA ALA A 587 17.40 -10.33 -1.82
C ALA A 587 17.49 -11.79 -1.33
N LEU A 588 17.22 -12.05 -0.05
CA LEU A 588 17.30 -13.37 0.58
C LEU A 588 15.91 -13.98 0.84
N GLY A 589 14.93 -13.68 -0.03
CA GLY A 589 13.62 -14.31 0.00
C GLY A 589 12.56 -13.62 0.87
N GLY A 590 12.70 -12.32 1.14
CA GLY A 590 11.70 -11.53 1.86
C GLY A 590 11.79 -11.67 3.38
N LEU A 591 12.99 -11.53 3.94
CA LEU A 591 13.20 -11.60 5.39
C LEU A 591 12.60 -10.38 6.12
N PRO A 592 12.06 -10.55 7.33
CA PRO A 592 11.47 -9.44 8.09
C PRO A 592 12.46 -8.31 8.41
N SER A 593 13.74 -8.62 8.66
CA SER A 593 14.78 -7.62 8.93
C SER A 593 16.17 -8.13 8.51
N THR A 594 17.21 -7.29 8.63
CA THR A 594 18.64 -7.66 8.46
C THR A 594 19.34 -8.11 9.75
N LEU A 595 18.63 -8.14 10.88
CA LEU A 595 19.14 -8.67 12.15
C LEU A 595 18.84 -10.16 12.19
N PHE A 596 19.73 -10.96 11.61
CA PHE A 596 19.60 -12.41 11.55
C PHE A 596 20.94 -13.13 11.60
N ASP A 597 20.86 -14.40 11.94
CA ASP A 597 21.86 -15.43 11.72
C ASP A 597 21.40 -16.40 10.64
N ILE A 598 22.37 -17.04 9.98
CA ILE A 598 22.14 -18.04 8.93
C ILE A 598 22.60 -19.40 9.44
N ALA A 599 21.69 -20.36 9.49
CA ALA A 599 21.99 -21.73 9.85
C ALA A 599 21.90 -22.64 8.62
N GLY A 600 23.05 -23.17 8.19
CA GLY A 600 23.12 -24.22 7.18
C GLY A 600 22.72 -25.57 7.76
N THR A 601 21.77 -26.27 7.14
CA THR A 601 21.24 -27.53 7.68
C THR A 601 22.06 -28.76 7.30
N GLY A 602 22.85 -28.69 6.23
CA GLY A 602 23.59 -29.84 5.67
C GLY A 602 25.07 -29.91 6.02
N SER A 603 25.60 -28.96 6.78
CA SER A 603 27.01 -28.94 7.22
C SER A 603 27.14 -28.80 8.73
N TYR A 604 28.28 -29.15 9.31
CA TYR A 604 28.61 -28.93 10.72
C TYR A 604 30.13 -28.79 10.90
N THR A 605 30.57 -28.12 11.96
CA THR A 605 31.99 -27.93 12.28
C THR A 605 32.32 -28.72 13.54
N VAL A 606 33.41 -29.48 13.48
CA VAL A 606 33.94 -30.26 14.61
C VAL A 606 35.22 -29.60 15.10
N LEU A 607 35.31 -29.34 16.40
CA LEU A 607 36.55 -28.97 17.08
C LEU A 607 37.30 -30.24 17.47
N GLY A 608 38.46 -30.46 16.86
CA GLY A 608 39.35 -31.57 17.17
C GLY A 608 40.03 -31.40 18.53
N ALA A 609 40.51 -32.51 19.10
CA ALA A 609 41.27 -32.50 20.35
C ALA A 609 42.61 -31.73 20.24
N ASP A 610 43.07 -31.48 19.01
CA ASP A 610 44.22 -30.65 18.67
C ASP A 610 43.89 -29.14 18.61
N GLY A 611 42.65 -28.76 18.90
CA GLY A 611 42.16 -27.38 18.84
C GLY A 611 41.85 -26.88 17.42
N GLN A 612 41.99 -27.72 16.39
CA GLN A 612 41.66 -27.33 15.02
C GLN A 612 40.19 -27.62 14.67
N THR A 613 39.58 -26.74 13.89
CA THR A 613 38.21 -26.93 13.41
C THR A 613 38.18 -27.57 12.03
N SER A 614 37.30 -28.55 11.82
CA SER A 614 37.04 -29.12 10.49
C SER A 614 35.54 -29.10 10.16
N SER A 615 35.18 -28.58 8.99
CA SER A 615 33.81 -28.58 8.49
C SER A 615 33.51 -29.86 7.73
N LYS A 616 32.34 -30.44 7.98
CA LYS A 616 31.83 -31.67 7.36
C LYS A 616 30.46 -31.40 6.75
N THR A 617 30.10 -32.14 5.72
CA THR A 617 28.80 -32.08 5.05
C THR A 617 28.12 -33.44 5.03
N GLY A 618 26.78 -33.43 5.05
CA GLY A 618 25.95 -34.62 5.03
C GLY A 618 25.74 -35.28 6.39
N SER A 619 24.78 -36.21 6.43
CA SER A 619 24.29 -36.84 7.66
C SER A 619 24.57 -38.35 7.74
N LYS A 620 25.23 -38.95 6.73
CA LYS A 620 25.46 -40.41 6.65
C LYS A 620 26.89 -40.78 7.03
N GLY A 621 27.03 -41.79 7.89
CA GLY A 621 28.31 -42.44 8.18
C GLY A 621 29.26 -41.62 9.05
N ALA A 622 28.76 -40.62 9.80
CA ALA A 622 29.59 -39.90 10.75
C ALA A 622 29.96 -40.85 11.90
N ALA A 623 31.26 -41.10 12.06
CA ALA A 623 31.83 -41.85 13.18
C ALA A 623 32.56 -40.86 14.10
N VAL A 624 32.26 -40.91 15.39
CA VAL A 624 32.94 -40.13 16.42
C VAL A 624 33.85 -41.08 17.19
N LEU A 625 35.15 -40.83 17.12
CA LEU A 625 36.15 -41.51 17.95
C LEU A 625 36.38 -40.67 19.20
N SER A 626 36.11 -41.24 20.36
CA SER A 626 36.29 -40.62 21.68
C SER A 626 37.25 -41.46 22.53
N ALA A 627 37.71 -40.91 23.67
CA ALA A 627 38.51 -41.66 24.64
C ALA A 627 37.79 -42.92 25.17
N SER A 628 36.46 -42.94 25.14
CA SER A 628 35.61 -44.08 25.51
C SER A 628 35.34 -45.08 24.38
N GLY A 629 35.89 -44.86 23.18
CA GLY A 629 35.71 -45.72 22.00
C GLY A 629 35.07 -45.02 20.80
N THR A 630 34.76 -45.81 19.76
CA THR A 630 34.14 -45.33 18.50
C THR A 630 32.63 -45.49 18.54
N GLY A 631 31.90 -44.39 18.35
CA GLY A 631 30.46 -44.39 18.09
C GLY A 631 30.18 -44.08 16.63
N THR A 632 29.32 -44.86 15.96
CA THR A 632 28.90 -44.62 14.57
C THR A 632 27.45 -44.16 14.51
N SER A 633 27.17 -43.10 13.75
CA SER A 633 25.80 -42.72 13.42
C SER A 633 25.26 -43.62 12.31
N SER A 634 24.23 -44.40 12.62
CA SER A 634 23.52 -45.28 11.68
C SER A 634 22.05 -44.90 11.48
N GLY A 635 21.59 -43.82 12.13
CA GLY A 635 20.21 -43.35 12.08
C GLY A 635 19.84 -42.52 10.85
N ASN A 636 18.54 -42.21 10.71
CA ASN A 636 17.99 -41.40 9.61
C ASN A 636 18.42 -39.92 9.67
N ALA A 637 18.94 -39.45 10.80
CA ALA A 637 19.45 -38.09 11.01
C ALA A 637 20.64 -38.11 11.98
N LEU A 638 21.54 -37.12 11.80
CA LEU A 638 22.64 -36.83 12.72
C LEU A 638 22.25 -35.61 13.55
N VAL A 639 22.41 -35.66 14.87
CA VAL A 639 22.25 -34.49 15.75
C VAL A 639 23.64 -34.03 16.19
N VAL A 640 23.91 -32.75 16.01
CA VAL A 640 25.12 -32.10 16.52
C VAL A 640 24.72 -31.23 17.68
N MET A 641 25.48 -31.31 18.77
CA MET A 641 25.27 -30.54 19.98
C MET A 641 26.56 -29.79 20.33
N SER A 642 26.46 -28.49 20.58
CA SER A 642 27.58 -27.69 21.07
C SER A 642 27.82 -27.90 22.57
N GLY A 643 28.97 -27.44 23.07
CA GLY A 643 29.37 -27.62 24.48
C GLY A 643 28.45 -26.93 25.50
N ASP A 644 27.63 -25.98 25.06
CA ASP A 644 26.57 -25.31 25.84
C ASP A 644 25.20 -26.03 25.76
N GLY A 645 25.14 -27.18 25.07
CA GLY A 645 23.95 -28.01 24.98
C GLY A 645 22.96 -27.63 23.86
N GLN A 646 23.29 -26.69 22.98
CA GLN A 646 22.42 -26.36 21.84
C GLN A 646 22.49 -27.47 20.78
N ALA A 647 21.35 -28.08 20.47
CA ALA A 647 21.26 -29.21 19.55
C ALA A 647 20.61 -28.83 18.22
N ARG A 648 21.13 -29.40 17.14
CA ARG A 648 20.59 -29.24 15.78
C ARG A 648 20.67 -30.54 15.00
N ALA A 649 19.63 -30.83 14.22
CA ALA A 649 19.67 -31.90 13.22
C ALA A 649 20.43 -31.48 11.96
N VAL A 650 21.28 -32.38 11.44
CA VAL A 650 21.96 -32.27 10.14
C VAL A 650 21.14 -33.03 9.10
N THR A 651 20.74 -32.34 8.04
CA THR A 651 19.88 -32.88 6.97
C THR A 651 20.70 -33.48 5.83
N GLN A 652 20.12 -34.41 5.07
CA GLN A 652 20.79 -35.04 3.92
C GLN A 652 21.10 -34.07 2.76
N GLY A 653 20.40 -32.93 2.68
CA GLY A 653 20.65 -31.86 1.72
C GLY A 653 20.96 -30.53 2.39
N GLN A 654 21.69 -29.65 1.70
CA GLN A 654 22.00 -28.30 2.18
C GLN A 654 20.79 -27.38 1.95
N THR A 655 20.23 -26.88 3.05
CA THR A 655 19.27 -25.77 3.04
C THR A 655 19.70 -24.71 4.05
N PHE A 656 19.08 -23.53 3.98
CA PHE A 656 19.42 -22.40 4.82
C PHE A 656 18.20 -21.92 5.60
N MET A 657 18.34 -21.90 6.92
CA MET A 657 17.39 -21.29 7.85
C MET A 657 17.91 -19.91 8.24
N PHE A 658 17.02 -18.92 8.26
CA PHE A 658 17.29 -17.61 8.82
C PHE A 658 16.58 -17.48 10.15
N ILE A 659 17.33 -17.13 11.18
CA ILE A 659 16.82 -16.92 12.53
C ILE A 659 17.13 -15.47 12.85
N GLY A 660 16.10 -14.66 13.11
CA GLY A 660 16.29 -13.23 13.24
C GLY A 660 15.32 -12.56 14.18
N GLN A 661 15.56 -11.27 14.35
CA GLN A 661 14.81 -10.38 15.22
C GLN A 661 14.41 -9.10 14.50
N GLY A 662 13.36 -8.44 15.00
CA GLY A 662 12.81 -7.22 14.43
C GLY A 662 12.09 -7.41 13.08
N ASN A 663 11.34 -6.39 12.69
CA ASN A 663 10.59 -6.34 11.44
C ASN A 663 10.61 -4.91 10.89
N GLY A 664 11.23 -4.75 9.72
CA GLY A 664 11.51 -3.45 9.08
C GLY A 664 12.99 -3.12 9.04
N HIS A 665 13.30 -1.87 8.68
CA HIS A 665 14.68 -1.38 8.57
C HIS A 665 15.35 -1.14 9.92
N GLY A 666 14.59 -0.96 11.00
CA GLY A 666 15.10 -0.73 12.36
C GLY A 666 15.66 0.67 12.61
N LEU A 667 15.91 1.50 11.58
CA LEU A 667 16.32 2.89 11.75
C LEU A 667 15.19 3.77 12.32
N GLY A 668 15.51 4.67 13.24
CA GLY A 668 14.56 5.61 13.83
C GLY A 668 13.66 4.97 14.89
N LEU A 669 12.37 5.26 14.84
CA LEU A 669 11.39 4.80 15.83
C LEU A 669 11.04 3.32 15.65
N SER A 670 11.04 2.56 16.75
CA SER A 670 10.36 1.26 16.80
C SER A 670 8.94 1.40 17.32
N GLN A 671 7.95 0.92 16.56
CA GLN A 671 6.54 0.99 16.95
C GLN A 671 6.25 0.14 18.19
N TRP A 672 6.69 -1.12 18.19
CA TRP A 672 6.56 -2.00 19.36
C TRP A 672 7.38 -1.53 20.55
N GLY A 673 8.58 -0.98 20.32
CA GLY A 673 9.38 -0.38 21.36
C GLY A 673 8.71 0.83 22.03
N ALA A 674 8.15 1.74 21.24
CA ALA A 674 7.36 2.87 21.74
C ALA A 674 6.12 2.42 22.51
N LYS A 675 5.44 1.37 22.04
CA LYS A 675 4.33 0.75 22.78
C LYS A 675 4.79 0.22 24.13
N GLY A 676 5.92 -0.50 24.17
CA GLY A 676 6.49 -1.03 25.41
C GLY A 676 6.85 0.07 26.41
N MET A 677 7.48 1.16 25.96
CA MET A 677 7.73 2.33 26.82
C MET A 677 6.43 2.98 27.29
N ALA A 678 5.41 3.10 26.44
CA ALA A 678 4.12 3.65 26.86
C ALA A 678 3.43 2.76 27.91
N ASP A 679 3.56 1.43 27.84
CA ASP A 679 3.07 0.52 28.89
C ASP A 679 3.80 0.71 30.23
N GLU A 680 5.08 1.09 30.18
CA GLU A 680 5.91 1.40 31.35
C GLU A 680 5.63 2.80 31.93
N GLY A 681 4.79 3.60 31.27
CA GLY A 681 4.31 4.90 31.76
C GLY A 681 5.07 6.11 31.24
N TYR A 682 5.97 5.95 30.27
CA TYR A 682 6.63 7.08 29.60
C TYR A 682 5.64 7.87 28.74
N ASP A 683 5.78 9.19 28.71
CA ASP A 683 4.97 10.05 27.84
C ASP A 683 5.50 10.07 26.39
N TYR A 684 4.66 10.52 25.44
CA TYR A 684 5.04 10.53 24.03
C TYR A 684 6.27 11.39 23.71
N GLN A 685 6.54 12.44 24.48
CA GLN A 685 7.68 13.32 24.25
C GLN A 685 8.98 12.66 24.71
N GLU A 686 8.96 11.98 25.85
CA GLU A 686 10.08 11.17 26.34
C GLU A 686 10.42 10.06 25.34
N ILE A 687 9.40 9.35 24.85
CA ILE A 687 9.59 8.28 23.86
C ILE A 687 10.19 8.83 22.56
N LEU A 688 9.66 9.93 22.02
CA LEU A 688 10.19 10.54 20.80
C LEU A 688 11.64 11.01 20.96
N LYS A 689 11.99 11.62 22.11
CA LYS A 689 13.37 12.06 22.40
C LYS A 689 14.35 10.90 22.56
N HIS A 690 13.88 9.74 23.00
CA HIS A 690 14.68 8.51 23.05
C HIS A 690 15.09 8.04 21.66
N TYR A 691 14.13 7.94 20.72
CA TYR A 691 14.39 7.44 19.37
C TYR A 691 15.01 8.46 18.41
N TYR A 692 14.71 9.74 18.57
CA TYR A 692 15.23 10.84 17.73
C TYR A 692 16.16 11.72 18.57
N GLN A 693 17.39 11.26 18.75
CA GLN A 693 18.38 11.97 19.56
C GLN A 693 18.69 13.35 18.97
N ASN A 694 18.93 14.34 19.84
CA ASN A 694 19.15 15.74 19.47
C ASN A 694 17.97 16.38 18.72
N ALA A 695 16.77 15.84 18.88
CA ALA A 695 15.56 16.45 18.36
C ALA A 695 14.77 17.20 19.44
N THR A 696 13.96 18.14 18.98
CA THR A 696 12.98 18.88 19.78
C THR A 696 11.61 18.66 19.18
N ILE A 697 10.58 18.67 20.01
CA ILE A 697 9.19 18.61 19.57
C ILE A 697 8.65 20.02 19.63
N VAL A 698 8.19 20.54 18.51
CA VAL A 698 7.66 21.91 18.39
C VAL A 698 6.35 21.90 17.63
N LYS A 699 5.54 22.94 17.82
CA LYS A 699 4.30 23.14 17.09
C LYS A 699 4.54 24.06 15.89
N GLU A 700 4.13 23.62 14.71
CA GLU A 700 4.14 24.38 13.44
C GLU A 700 2.72 24.70 12.97
#